data_AF-A0A7S3ZYB9-F1
#
_entry.id   AF-A0A7S3ZYB9-F1
#
_cell.length_a   1.000
_cell.length_b   1.000
_cell.length_c   1.000
_cell.angle_alpha   90.00
_cell.angle_beta   90.00
_cell.angle_gamma   90.00
#
_symmetry.space_group_name_H-M   'P 1'
#
loop_
_entity.id
_entity.type
_entity.pdbx_description
1 polymer ?
#
loop_
_entity_poly.entity_id
_entity_poly.type
_entity_poly.pdbx_seq_one_letter_code
_entity_poly.pdbx_strand_id
1 'polypeptide(L)'
;RKSTIRSLESREQGHSSSSCSARVTIALPARSASGHSTQHERQSSSSSVSSESHQAIMSARASDAAIDERSSTLALVGAAGGGAPKPPKAPKAPKAAAPPKPPAAAKKGKGKKKEKVDIAMEPALPLADLLGSTNFPQTEGEYYVTTAINYANGAPHMGHAYEALVTDVVARYHRLSGKKTFMLTGADEHGQKIANTAAAQNITPQELVDTCVARFKALDERLDVAYDDYLRTTSERHKACCRELWRRCASKGDVFLERYDGWYDERAEQFVKASDAKLQNYKDADGIPLKRTTEECYFFRLGKYAPAVRKHIEANPEFVQPEARRKDVLKMLDDAEEIEKLSISRTTFDWGVGLPEGFDEGHVRVQCLSLRGDGVDATRATGAPPTRRRRQGAITAGDRRARGSRRERGTSVRRRRVDGASHDAVDATRHRTQVMYVWIDALTNYVTGAGGLGEHNGKDFTKGGGRWPADCHIIGKDIVRFHAIYWPAFLMSAELPLPKSVFCHGFVLDSVGAKMSKTLGNVVDPNALLDDGVQPDSFRYFCVKDASPGADVKFSRPALVLAHNTELADAFGNLLHRATALASSKCNGQVPAPVKVEVGKPFDLASLRNDSVKAMASLDVGAYAKRVMACCRDANKWVADLEPWKMKDDAADKRQEVLRLLLEACYALSLFLAPLAPRAATFALRRVGGQPMATSKLKADFSNLQTGARVTPGAPLFAQIEVDGGASAALAKEKKKKVVSKKPEAFVDYTDADDTAASRLALVVGKIVEVWPHPDSDKLFCEKIDCGEAFGGVREVASGLQKHYKVDDLKDRVVLVAANLKAKKLAGFPSHGMVLCATAPDGSLSCVDPPKSAKPGDVVALAGLKNPPASESQVDKKKLFAKAQPHFVVRGNVCYYKDKPFDINGAPCTAAVADGASIN
;
A
#
# COMPACT_ATOMS: atom_id res chain seq x y z
N ARG A 1 44.13 -41.64 25.61
CA ARG A 1 45.31 -42.54 25.45
C ARG A 1 45.28 -43.07 24.02
N LYS A 2 46.39 -42.95 23.24
CA LYS A 2 46.59 -43.49 21.86
C LYS A 2 45.63 -42.89 20.80
N SER A 3 46.07 -42.13 19.78
CA SER A 3 46.92 -42.45 18.60
C SER A 3 46.16 -43.33 17.57
N THR A 4 46.29 -43.18 16.26
CA THR A 4 47.45 -42.82 15.38
C THR A 4 46.86 -42.19 14.07
N ILE A 5 47.30 -41.07 13.46
CA ILE A 5 48.56 -40.77 12.69
C ILE A 5 48.69 -41.71 11.46
N ARG A 6 49.00 -41.34 10.19
CA ARG A 6 49.42 -40.13 9.41
C ARG A 6 48.86 -40.31 7.95
N SER A 7 49.05 -39.49 6.91
CA SER A 7 49.87 -38.30 6.56
C SER A 7 48.96 -37.20 5.94
N LEU A 8 49.31 -35.92 5.69
CA LEU A 8 50.52 -35.25 5.15
C LEU A 8 50.81 -35.65 3.68
N GLU A 9 51.16 -34.72 2.77
CA GLU A 9 51.81 -33.41 2.93
C GLU A 9 51.24 -32.26 2.05
N SER A 10 51.38 -31.01 2.55
CA SER A 10 51.65 -29.76 1.77
C SER A 10 50.59 -29.23 0.76
N ARG A 11 50.46 -27.92 0.42
CA ARG A 11 50.98 -26.60 0.86
C ARG A 11 50.18 -25.52 0.05
N GLU A 12 50.11 -24.20 0.31
CA GLU A 12 50.27 -23.25 1.45
C GLU A 12 49.71 -21.89 0.91
N GLN A 13 49.25 -20.85 1.64
CA GLN A 13 49.03 -20.58 3.08
C GLN A 13 47.50 -20.43 3.33
N GLY A 14 46.84 -19.35 3.83
CA GLY A 14 47.22 -18.07 4.48
C GLY A 14 46.10 -17.01 4.36
N HIS A 15 45.69 -16.23 5.36
CA HIS A 15 45.90 -16.32 6.83
C HIS A 15 44.68 -15.71 7.58
N SER A 16 44.38 -16.30 8.74
CA SER A 16 43.94 -15.75 10.05
C SER A 16 43.76 -14.23 10.25
N SER A 17 42.98 -13.71 11.21
CA SER A 17 41.93 -14.25 12.13
C SER A 17 41.45 -13.12 13.07
N SER A 18 40.36 -13.33 13.85
CA SER A 18 40.07 -12.70 15.18
C SER A 18 39.96 -11.15 15.30
N SER A 19 39.33 -10.54 16.31
CA SER A 19 38.24 -10.96 17.22
C SER A 19 37.79 -9.77 18.10
N CYS A 20 36.57 -9.86 18.66
CA CYS A 20 36.12 -9.18 19.89
C CYS A 20 35.88 -7.64 19.83
N SER A 21 35.47 -7.08 20.97
CA SER A 21 34.78 -5.79 21.11
C SER A 21 35.36 -4.94 22.25
N ALA A 22 35.36 -3.61 22.09
CA ALA A 22 35.73 -2.65 23.13
C ALA A 22 34.90 -1.35 23.03
N ARG A 23 34.64 -0.72 24.18
CA ARG A 23 34.01 0.62 24.28
C ARG A 23 35.08 1.71 24.15
N VAL A 24 34.68 2.90 23.68
CA VAL A 24 35.45 4.15 23.83
C VAL A 24 34.51 5.27 24.33
N THR A 25 35.03 6.15 25.18
CA THR A 25 34.29 7.24 25.84
C THR A 25 34.67 8.62 25.27
N ILE A 26 33.77 9.58 25.46
CA ILE A 26 33.80 11.00 25.04
C ILE A 26 35.15 11.71 25.26
N ALA A 27 35.55 12.54 24.28
CA ALA A 27 36.41 13.72 24.48
C ALA A 27 36.06 14.84 23.48
N LEU A 28 36.19 16.10 23.90
CA LEU A 28 36.06 17.32 23.08
C LEU A 28 37.21 18.28 23.42
N PRO A 29 37.79 18.96 22.42
CA PRO A 29 37.91 20.42 22.45
C PRO A 29 37.80 21.07 21.04
N ALA A 30 38.07 22.36 20.82
CA ALA A 30 37.48 23.59 21.40
C ALA A 30 38.09 24.85 20.70
N ARG A 31 37.23 25.72 20.13
CA ARG A 31 37.41 27.18 19.80
C ARG A 31 38.76 27.78 19.36
N SER A 32 38.73 28.41 18.17
CA SER A 32 39.19 29.80 17.88
C SER A 32 38.39 30.33 16.65
N ALA A 33 38.04 31.59 16.38
CA ALA A 33 38.59 32.94 16.64
C ALA A 33 39.87 33.28 15.82
N SER A 34 40.03 34.45 15.16
CA SER A 34 39.14 35.61 14.87
C SER A 34 39.80 36.62 13.88
N GLY A 35 39.03 37.46 13.17
CA GLY A 35 39.49 38.62 12.34
C GLY A 35 38.77 38.69 10.97
N HIS A 36 38.11 39.77 10.52
CA HIS A 36 38.49 41.17 10.23
C HIS A 36 39.30 41.35 8.91
N SER A 37 39.01 42.33 8.02
CA SER A 37 37.83 43.23 7.83
C SER A 37 37.93 44.01 6.50
N THR A 38 36.84 44.69 6.05
CA THR A 38 36.82 45.96 5.24
C THR A 38 37.42 45.95 3.79
N GLN A 39 37.05 46.77 2.79
CA GLN A 39 36.02 47.84 2.58
C GLN A 39 35.90 48.25 1.07
N HIS A 40 34.82 48.98 0.69
CA HIS A 40 34.70 50.03 -0.37
C HIS A 40 35.11 49.75 -1.86
N GLU A 41 34.63 50.46 -2.90
CA GLU A 41 33.32 51.08 -3.23
C GLU A 41 33.28 51.52 -4.72
N ARG A 42 32.08 51.87 -5.27
CA ARG A 42 31.78 52.88 -6.33
C ARG A 42 32.41 52.77 -7.76
N GLN A 43 31.59 52.81 -8.84
CA GLN A 43 31.11 53.98 -9.64
C GLN A 43 32.24 54.71 -10.43
N SER A 44 32.07 55.18 -11.69
CA SER A 44 30.91 55.24 -12.61
C SER A 44 31.29 55.69 -14.06
N SER A 45 30.30 55.71 -14.98
CA SER A 45 30.27 56.46 -16.27
C SER A 45 31.01 55.82 -17.47
N SER A 46 30.68 56.10 -18.75
CA SER A 46 29.73 57.07 -19.35
C SER A 46 29.17 56.57 -20.73
N SER A 47 28.11 57.25 -21.24
CA SER A 47 27.73 57.56 -22.66
C SER A 47 28.19 56.69 -23.86
N SER A 48 27.49 56.56 -25.01
CA SER A 48 26.18 56.97 -25.58
C SER A 48 26.02 56.15 -26.91
N VAL A 49 24.93 56.09 -27.70
CA VAL A 49 24.16 57.09 -28.47
C VAL A 49 22.84 56.42 -28.99
N SER A 50 21.85 57.23 -29.38
CA SER A 50 20.58 56.92 -30.09
C SER A 50 20.78 56.38 -31.54
N SER A 51 19.81 56.18 -32.44
CA SER A 51 18.37 56.54 -32.59
C SER A 51 17.68 55.53 -33.56
N GLU A 52 16.44 55.08 -33.33
CA GLU A 52 15.18 55.43 -34.06
C GLU A 52 15.10 54.92 -35.53
N SER A 53 13.94 54.63 -36.15
CA SER A 53 12.61 55.25 -36.04
C SER A 53 11.42 54.35 -36.44
N HIS A 54 10.27 54.54 -35.76
CA HIS A 54 8.86 54.60 -36.25
C HIS A 54 8.26 53.43 -37.10
N GLN A 55 7.04 52.89 -36.89
CA GLN A 55 5.66 53.46 -36.78
C GLN A 55 5.16 54.17 -38.07
N ALA A 56 3.91 54.03 -38.57
CA ALA A 56 2.75 53.13 -38.35
C ALA A 56 1.82 53.27 -39.62
N ILE A 57 0.47 53.15 -39.72
CA ILE A 57 -0.71 52.92 -38.85
C ILE A 57 -1.96 52.55 -39.72
N MET A 58 -3.06 52.01 -39.14
CA MET A 58 -4.46 51.93 -39.69
C MET A 58 -4.73 51.06 -40.96
N SER A 59 -5.96 50.62 -41.34
CA SER A 59 -7.32 50.50 -40.70
C SER A 59 -8.28 49.61 -41.56
N ALA A 60 -9.57 49.47 -41.17
CA ALA A 60 -10.73 48.86 -41.91
C ALA A 60 -10.72 47.30 -42.08
N ARG A 61 -11.81 46.51 -41.93
CA ARG A 61 -13.18 46.45 -42.53
C ARG A 61 -13.18 46.10 -44.04
N ALA A 62 -14.06 45.26 -44.62
CA ALA A 62 -14.97 44.19 -44.14
C ALA A 62 -15.60 43.43 -45.37
N SER A 63 -16.23 42.26 -45.12
CA SER A 63 -17.31 41.58 -45.92
C SER A 63 -17.14 41.19 -47.41
N ASP A 64 -17.49 39.92 -47.74
CA ASP A 64 -18.27 39.39 -48.90
C ASP A 64 -17.80 39.60 -50.37
N ALA A 65 -18.15 38.78 -51.39
CA ALA A 65 -18.55 37.34 -51.46
C ALA A 65 -18.60 36.78 -52.93
N ALA A 66 -18.41 35.46 -53.09
CA ALA A 66 -18.99 34.53 -54.10
C ALA A 66 -18.56 34.50 -55.62
N ILE A 67 -19.03 33.43 -56.29
CA ILE A 67 -19.14 33.11 -57.75
C ILE A 67 -17.96 32.41 -58.49
N ASP A 68 -17.91 31.07 -58.33
CA ASP A 68 -18.03 29.96 -59.31
C ASP A 68 -17.78 30.13 -60.85
N GLU A 69 -17.20 29.10 -61.51
CA GLU A 69 -17.79 28.37 -62.68
C GLU A 69 -16.86 27.27 -63.33
N ARG A 70 -17.44 26.07 -63.59
CA ARG A 70 -17.21 25.11 -64.75
C ARG A 70 -15.85 24.37 -64.93
N SER A 71 -15.69 23.25 -65.67
CA SER A 71 -16.52 22.12 -66.24
C SER A 71 -15.53 21.07 -66.89
N SER A 72 -15.78 19.82 -67.33
CA SER A 72 -16.96 18.92 -67.48
C SER A 72 -16.64 17.47 -66.96
N THR A 73 -16.70 16.27 -67.59
CA THR A 73 -17.09 15.68 -68.91
C THR A 73 -17.40 14.15 -68.75
N LEU A 74 -17.77 13.39 -69.81
CA LEU A 74 -18.28 11.98 -69.76
C LEU A 74 -17.63 11.01 -70.80
N ALA A 75 -17.72 9.68 -70.55
CA ALA A 75 -17.94 8.53 -71.48
C ALA A 75 -17.49 7.18 -70.84
N LEU A 76 -17.84 5.95 -71.24
CA LEU A 76 -19.05 5.23 -71.71
C LEU A 76 -18.61 3.77 -72.05
N VAL A 77 -19.43 2.77 -71.63
CA VAL A 77 -19.74 1.40 -72.17
C VAL A 77 -19.00 0.88 -73.44
N GLY A 78 -18.72 -0.42 -73.68
CA GLY A 78 -18.94 -1.70 -72.96
C GLY A 78 -18.99 -2.96 -73.89
N ALA A 79 -19.15 -4.18 -73.33
CA ALA A 79 -19.21 -5.52 -73.99
C ALA A 79 -17.89 -6.04 -74.65
N ALA A 80 -17.66 -7.32 -75.05
CA ALA A 80 -18.00 -8.73 -74.67
C ALA A 80 -17.57 -9.62 -75.89
N GLY A 81 -17.23 -10.92 -75.88
CA GLY A 81 -17.09 -11.99 -74.86
C GLY A 81 -16.67 -13.33 -75.55
N GLY A 82 -16.57 -14.47 -74.84
CA GLY A 82 -16.25 -15.78 -75.47
C GLY A 82 -16.27 -17.00 -74.53
N GLY A 83 -16.68 -18.19 -75.02
CA GLY A 83 -16.76 -19.47 -74.29
C GLY A 83 -15.55 -20.41 -74.53
N ALA A 84 -15.50 -21.68 -74.07
CA ALA A 84 -16.56 -22.58 -73.57
C ALA A 84 -16.04 -23.63 -72.52
N PRO A 85 -16.90 -24.46 -71.86
CA PRO A 85 -16.54 -25.16 -70.61
C PRO A 85 -16.71 -26.71 -70.56
N LYS A 86 -16.20 -27.36 -69.49
CA LYS A 86 -16.71 -28.63 -68.90
C LYS A 86 -16.61 -28.64 -67.35
N PRO A 87 -17.37 -29.48 -66.61
CA PRO A 87 -17.86 -29.13 -65.26
C PRO A 87 -17.60 -30.23 -64.17
N PRO A 88 -18.35 -30.39 -63.05
CA PRO A 88 -17.90 -29.82 -61.75
C PRO A 88 -18.07 -30.72 -60.49
N LYS A 89 -17.54 -30.25 -59.34
CA LYS A 89 -18.07 -30.35 -57.93
C LYS A 89 -16.98 -29.74 -56.99
N ALA A 90 -17.17 -28.66 -56.21
CA ALA A 90 -18.19 -28.29 -55.20
C ALA A 90 -17.96 -28.96 -53.82
N PRO A 91 -18.18 -28.28 -52.66
CA PRO A 91 -18.80 -26.95 -52.45
C PRO A 91 -17.85 -25.87 -51.86
N LYS A 92 -18.41 -24.72 -51.44
CA LYS A 92 -17.71 -23.55 -50.87
C LYS A 92 -17.99 -23.36 -49.37
N ALA A 93 -17.05 -22.73 -48.67
CA ALA A 93 -17.27 -21.90 -47.47
C ALA A 93 -16.52 -20.55 -47.65
N PRO A 94 -16.83 -19.47 -46.91
CA PRO A 94 -16.96 -18.14 -47.52
C PRO A 94 -15.67 -17.30 -47.63
N LYS A 95 -15.70 -16.33 -48.57
CA LYS A 95 -14.72 -15.25 -48.68
C LYS A 95 -14.93 -14.19 -47.59
N ALA A 96 -13.84 -13.54 -47.18
CA ALA A 96 -13.88 -12.34 -46.35
C ALA A 96 -14.63 -11.18 -47.03
N ALA A 97 -15.31 -10.36 -46.23
CA ALA A 97 -15.92 -9.11 -46.67
C ALA A 97 -14.97 -7.92 -46.42
N ALA A 98 -14.74 -7.11 -47.45
CA ALA A 98 -14.09 -5.80 -47.33
C ALA A 98 -15.13 -4.74 -46.87
N PRO A 99 -14.71 -3.60 -46.26
CA PRO A 99 -15.58 -2.79 -45.43
C PRO A 99 -16.60 -1.92 -46.20
N PRO A 100 -17.73 -1.53 -45.55
CA PRO A 100 -18.74 -0.66 -46.14
C PRO A 100 -18.27 0.79 -46.31
N LYS A 101 -18.86 1.51 -47.26
CA LYS A 101 -18.68 2.98 -47.43
C LYS A 101 -19.38 3.77 -46.30
N PRO A 102 -18.92 4.99 -45.98
CA PRO A 102 -19.35 5.74 -44.80
C PRO A 102 -20.75 6.38 -44.95
N PRO A 103 -21.46 6.61 -43.83
CA PRO A 103 -22.73 7.34 -43.80
C PRO A 103 -22.54 8.86 -43.98
N ALA A 104 -23.66 9.56 -44.21
CA ALA A 104 -23.69 10.98 -44.58
C ALA A 104 -23.22 11.94 -43.47
N ALA A 105 -22.77 13.13 -43.87
CA ALA A 105 -22.14 14.11 -42.98
C ALA A 105 -23.14 14.85 -42.07
N ALA A 106 -22.97 14.70 -40.76
CA ALA A 106 -23.54 15.61 -39.75
C ALA A 106 -22.73 16.93 -39.67
N LYS A 107 -23.37 18.01 -39.21
CA LYS A 107 -22.82 19.39 -39.28
C LYS A 107 -21.58 19.59 -38.40
N LYS A 108 -20.57 20.31 -38.91
CA LYS A 108 -19.32 20.66 -38.21
C LYS A 108 -19.57 21.70 -37.10
N GLY A 109 -19.59 21.26 -35.84
CA GLY A 109 -19.32 22.14 -34.70
C GLY A 109 -17.81 22.43 -34.59
N LYS A 110 -17.41 23.71 -34.49
CA LYS A 110 -15.99 24.12 -34.37
C LYS A 110 -15.44 23.89 -32.95
N GLY A 111 -15.33 22.64 -32.52
CA GLY A 111 -14.52 22.27 -31.36
C GLY A 111 -13.09 21.93 -31.78
N LYS A 112 -12.08 22.59 -31.22
CA LYS A 112 -10.68 22.12 -31.31
C LYS A 112 -10.54 20.85 -30.46
N LYS A 113 -10.71 19.67 -31.08
CA LYS A 113 -10.15 18.45 -30.50
C LYS A 113 -8.63 18.64 -30.45
N LYS A 114 -8.05 18.70 -29.25
CA LYS A 114 -6.66 18.30 -29.06
C LYS A 114 -6.55 16.85 -29.56
N GLU A 115 -5.52 16.53 -30.32
CA GLU A 115 -5.11 15.14 -30.45
C GLU A 115 -4.63 14.65 -29.07
N LYS A 116 -4.95 13.40 -28.71
CA LYS A 116 -4.19 12.74 -27.64
C LYS A 116 -2.78 12.60 -28.20
N VAL A 117 -1.80 13.19 -27.52
CA VAL A 117 -0.40 12.87 -27.79
C VAL A 117 -0.16 11.49 -27.22
N ASP A 118 -0.20 10.47 -28.08
CA ASP A 118 0.19 9.11 -27.72
C ASP A 118 1.70 9.10 -27.48
N ILE A 119 2.08 9.45 -26.25
CA ILE A 119 3.47 9.35 -25.78
C ILE A 119 3.82 7.87 -25.78
N ALA A 120 4.65 7.48 -26.74
CA ALA A 120 5.09 6.10 -26.93
C ALA A 120 5.74 5.58 -25.64
N MET A 121 4.97 4.78 -24.88
CA MET A 121 5.47 4.08 -23.72
C MET A 121 6.52 3.07 -24.16
N GLU A 122 7.60 2.96 -23.38
CA GLU A 122 8.59 1.89 -23.58
C GLU A 122 7.89 0.52 -23.57
N PRO A 123 8.22 -0.39 -24.51
CA PRO A 123 7.48 -1.63 -24.69
C PRO A 123 7.56 -2.51 -23.45
N ALA A 124 6.43 -3.08 -23.04
CA ALA A 124 6.33 -3.89 -21.82
C ALA A 124 7.35 -5.03 -21.82
N LEU A 125 8.14 -5.12 -20.75
CA LEU A 125 9.15 -6.16 -20.56
C LEU A 125 8.54 -7.37 -19.84
N PRO A 126 9.03 -8.61 -20.10
CA PRO A 126 8.70 -9.77 -19.30
C PRO A 126 9.00 -9.54 -17.80
N LEU A 127 8.17 -10.10 -16.91
CA LEU A 127 8.35 -9.97 -15.46
C LEU A 127 9.75 -10.44 -14.99
N ALA A 128 10.30 -11.46 -15.65
CA ALA A 128 11.65 -11.97 -15.40
C ALA A 128 12.77 -11.00 -15.80
N ASP A 129 12.53 -10.05 -16.72
CA ASP A 129 13.51 -9.06 -17.18
C ASP A 129 13.57 -7.81 -16.28
N LEU A 130 12.63 -7.68 -15.34
CA LEU A 130 12.51 -6.52 -14.45
C LEU A 130 13.52 -6.57 -13.30
N LEU A 131 13.96 -5.39 -12.86
CA LEU A 131 14.83 -5.30 -11.68
C LEU A 131 14.09 -5.76 -10.41
N GLY A 132 14.77 -6.62 -9.66
CA GLY A 132 14.28 -7.17 -8.39
C GLY A 132 13.35 -8.37 -8.51
N SER A 133 13.01 -8.87 -9.71
CA SER A 133 12.28 -10.14 -9.85
C SER A 133 13.22 -11.35 -9.66
N THR A 134 14.23 -11.53 -10.53
CA THR A 134 15.18 -12.66 -10.43
C THR A 134 16.64 -12.33 -10.81
N ASN A 135 16.91 -11.14 -11.35
CA ASN A 135 18.15 -10.79 -12.08
C ASN A 135 19.47 -10.64 -11.27
N PHE A 136 19.67 -11.35 -10.16
CA PHE A 136 20.84 -11.19 -9.28
C PHE A 136 21.39 -12.51 -8.74
N PRO A 137 22.73 -12.66 -8.60
CA PRO A 137 23.33 -13.75 -7.84
C PRO A 137 22.95 -13.69 -6.35
N GLN A 138 21.94 -14.46 -5.98
CA GLN A 138 21.41 -14.57 -4.63
C GLN A 138 22.37 -15.41 -3.76
N THR A 139 23.14 -14.74 -2.90
CA THR A 139 24.29 -15.31 -2.17
C THR A 139 24.29 -14.97 -0.67
N GLU A 140 23.44 -14.05 -0.21
CA GLU A 140 23.50 -13.45 1.13
C GLU A 140 22.41 -14.05 2.06
N GLY A 141 22.31 -15.38 2.07
CA GLY A 141 21.31 -16.14 2.85
C GLY A 141 19.94 -16.26 2.18
N GLU A 142 18.99 -16.90 2.85
CA GLU A 142 17.60 -17.06 2.37
C GLU A 142 16.63 -16.06 3.02
N TYR A 143 15.46 -15.85 2.41
CA TYR A 143 14.35 -15.09 2.99
C TYR A 143 13.01 -15.63 2.48
N TYR A 144 12.15 -16.13 3.37
CA TYR A 144 10.82 -16.63 3.00
C TYR A 144 9.73 -15.68 3.49
N VAL A 145 9.01 -15.05 2.55
CA VAL A 145 7.92 -14.10 2.85
C VAL A 145 6.60 -14.57 2.22
N THR A 146 5.48 -14.30 2.88
CA THR A 146 4.14 -14.65 2.38
C THR A 146 3.19 -13.46 2.49
N THR A 147 2.23 -13.36 1.56
CA THR A 147 0.93 -12.69 1.82
C THR A 147 0.07 -13.60 2.73
N ALA A 148 -1.15 -13.18 3.06
CA ALA A 148 -2.24 -14.13 3.26
C ALA A 148 -2.77 -14.63 1.90
N ILE A 149 -3.54 -15.71 1.91
CA ILE A 149 -4.14 -16.26 0.67
C ILE A 149 -5.54 -15.67 0.45
N ASN A 150 -5.83 -15.24 -0.78
CA ASN A 150 -7.04 -14.49 -1.12
C ASN A 150 -8.29 -15.38 -1.08
N TYR A 151 -9.36 -14.96 -0.39
CA TYR A 151 -10.59 -15.76 -0.32
C TYR A 151 -11.34 -15.74 -1.65
N ALA A 152 -11.47 -16.90 -2.30
CA ALA A 152 -11.87 -17.04 -3.70
C ALA A 152 -13.39 -16.97 -3.97
N ASN A 153 -14.11 -16.09 -3.26
CA ASN A 153 -15.56 -15.90 -3.42
C ASN A 153 -15.96 -14.73 -4.35
N GLY A 154 -14.99 -14.02 -4.93
CA GLY A 154 -15.28 -12.84 -5.75
C GLY A 154 -14.10 -12.28 -6.53
N ALA A 155 -14.32 -11.14 -7.18
CA ALA A 155 -13.26 -10.39 -7.87
C ALA A 155 -12.29 -9.70 -6.89
N PRO A 156 -11.03 -9.47 -7.29
CA PRO A 156 -10.07 -8.70 -6.50
C PRO A 156 -10.52 -7.25 -6.27
N HIS A 157 -9.88 -6.58 -5.30
CA HIS A 157 -10.15 -5.19 -4.92
C HIS A 157 -8.91 -4.58 -4.26
N MET A 158 -8.91 -3.27 -3.98
CA MET A 158 -7.76 -2.55 -3.41
C MET A 158 -7.05 -3.23 -2.22
N GLY A 159 -7.77 -3.90 -1.31
CA GLY A 159 -7.15 -4.61 -0.18
C GLY A 159 -6.17 -5.71 -0.62
N HIS A 160 -6.63 -6.64 -1.47
CA HIS A 160 -5.83 -7.70 -2.08
C HIS A 160 -4.61 -7.14 -2.83
N ALA A 161 -4.83 -6.10 -3.65
CA ALA A 161 -3.75 -5.44 -4.39
C ALA A 161 -2.71 -4.80 -3.45
N TYR A 162 -3.15 -4.18 -2.35
CA TYR A 162 -2.26 -3.55 -1.37
C TYR A 162 -1.38 -4.57 -0.62
N GLU A 163 -1.96 -5.68 -0.13
CA GLU A 163 -1.20 -6.73 0.57
C GLU A 163 -0.16 -7.39 -0.36
N ALA A 164 -0.57 -7.72 -1.60
CA ALA A 164 0.32 -8.27 -2.62
C ALA A 164 1.48 -7.30 -2.96
N LEU A 165 1.20 -6.00 -3.08
CA LEU A 165 2.21 -4.98 -3.41
C LEU A 165 3.16 -4.65 -2.26
N VAL A 166 2.69 -4.59 -1.03
CA VAL A 166 3.57 -4.45 0.15
C VAL A 166 4.52 -5.64 0.24
N THR A 167 4.00 -6.85 0.01
CA THR A 167 4.78 -8.09 0.04
C THR A 167 5.80 -8.17 -1.11
N ASP A 168 5.40 -7.81 -2.33
CA ASP A 168 6.30 -7.78 -3.50
C ASP A 168 7.39 -6.70 -3.36
N VAL A 169 7.11 -5.55 -2.75
CA VAL A 169 8.13 -4.54 -2.42
C VAL A 169 9.18 -5.10 -1.44
N VAL A 170 8.76 -5.81 -0.39
CA VAL A 170 9.66 -6.47 0.58
C VAL A 170 10.45 -7.59 -0.10
N ALA A 171 9.82 -8.42 -0.93
CA ALA A 171 10.47 -9.49 -1.67
C ALA A 171 11.52 -8.94 -2.65
N ARG A 172 11.15 -7.97 -3.49
CA ARG A 172 12.06 -7.30 -4.45
C ARG A 172 13.23 -6.63 -3.74
N TYR A 173 12.99 -5.96 -2.61
CA TYR A 173 14.06 -5.38 -1.79
C TYR A 173 15.06 -6.46 -1.34
N HIS A 174 14.59 -7.60 -0.82
CA HIS A 174 15.49 -8.65 -0.37
C HIS A 174 16.24 -9.35 -1.51
N ARG A 175 15.62 -9.54 -2.68
CA ARG A 175 16.31 -10.00 -3.91
C ARG A 175 17.39 -9.00 -4.35
N LEU A 176 17.11 -7.69 -4.31
CA LEU A 176 18.07 -6.61 -4.61
C LEU A 176 19.18 -6.46 -3.55
N SER A 177 18.93 -6.87 -2.30
CA SER A 177 19.96 -6.96 -1.26
C SER A 177 20.85 -8.20 -1.40
N GLY A 178 20.57 -9.11 -2.34
CA GLY A 178 21.35 -10.32 -2.58
C GLY A 178 20.86 -11.58 -1.84
N LYS A 179 19.71 -11.55 -1.17
CA LYS A 179 19.12 -12.73 -0.51
C LYS A 179 18.39 -13.64 -1.50
N LYS A 180 18.50 -14.95 -1.29
CA LYS A 180 17.69 -15.99 -1.93
C LYS A 180 16.26 -15.93 -1.40
N THR A 181 15.46 -15.09 -2.03
CA THR A 181 14.14 -14.71 -1.54
C THR A 181 13.06 -15.51 -2.25
N PHE A 182 12.16 -16.12 -1.48
CA PHE A 182 10.97 -16.80 -1.97
C PHE A 182 9.73 -16.08 -1.46
N MET A 183 8.85 -15.64 -2.36
CA MET A 183 7.57 -15.00 -2.06
C MET A 183 6.44 -15.96 -2.42
N LEU A 184 5.64 -16.33 -1.41
CA LEU A 184 4.39 -17.07 -1.61
C LEU A 184 3.19 -16.12 -1.63
N THR A 185 2.29 -16.34 -2.59
CA THR A 185 0.90 -15.87 -2.54
C THR A 185 -0.04 -17.05 -2.84
N GLY A 186 -1.35 -16.81 -2.86
CA GLY A 186 -2.30 -17.84 -3.22
C GLY A 186 -3.76 -17.44 -3.10
N ALA A 187 -4.62 -18.45 -3.14
CA ALA A 187 -6.04 -18.34 -2.84
C ALA A 187 -6.49 -19.41 -1.84
N ASP A 188 -7.37 -18.99 -0.94
CA ASP A 188 -8.19 -19.86 -0.10
C ASP A 188 -9.50 -20.14 -0.84
N GLU A 189 -9.77 -21.41 -1.06
CA GLU A 189 -10.74 -21.89 -2.04
C GLU A 189 -11.83 -22.78 -1.43
N HIS A 190 -11.82 -22.99 -0.11
CA HIS A 190 -12.75 -23.90 0.58
C HIS A 190 -13.75 -23.14 1.49
N GLY A 191 -14.71 -23.87 2.07
CA GLY A 191 -15.68 -23.31 3.03
C GLY A 191 -17.08 -23.06 2.47
N GLN A 192 -18.02 -22.82 3.40
CA GLN A 192 -19.46 -22.72 3.13
C GLN A 192 -19.79 -21.52 2.24
N LYS A 193 -19.13 -20.37 2.42
CA LYS A 193 -19.36 -19.17 1.59
C LYS A 193 -19.09 -19.44 0.12
N ILE A 194 -18.03 -20.16 -0.23
CA ILE A 194 -17.69 -20.49 -1.63
C ILE A 194 -18.73 -21.46 -2.20
N ALA A 195 -19.11 -22.51 -1.45
CA ALA A 195 -20.19 -23.41 -1.86
C ALA A 195 -21.52 -22.67 -2.09
N ASN A 196 -21.93 -21.80 -1.16
CA ASN A 196 -23.15 -20.98 -1.26
C ASN A 196 -23.09 -20.01 -2.44
N THR A 197 -21.94 -19.39 -2.69
CA THR A 197 -21.74 -18.41 -3.77
C THR A 197 -21.75 -19.07 -5.15
N ALA A 198 -21.27 -20.31 -5.24
CA ALA A 198 -21.32 -21.13 -6.45
C ALA A 198 -22.75 -21.62 -6.73
N ALA A 199 -23.44 -22.14 -5.70
CA ALA A 199 -24.84 -22.56 -5.80
C ALA A 199 -25.76 -21.39 -6.22
N ALA A 200 -25.57 -20.20 -5.64
CA ALA A 200 -26.31 -18.98 -6.03
C ALA A 200 -26.05 -18.52 -7.47
N GLN A 201 -24.93 -18.95 -8.09
CA GLN A 201 -24.59 -18.70 -9.49
C GLN A 201 -24.92 -19.88 -10.42
N ASN A 202 -25.44 -21.00 -9.88
CA ASN A 202 -25.70 -22.26 -10.60
C ASN A 202 -24.44 -22.87 -11.26
N ILE A 203 -23.28 -22.74 -10.61
CA ILE A 203 -22.00 -23.33 -11.03
C ILE A 203 -21.42 -24.21 -9.91
N THR A 204 -20.44 -25.05 -10.21
CA THR A 204 -19.71 -25.80 -9.18
C THR A 204 -18.77 -24.90 -8.38
N PRO A 205 -18.45 -25.25 -7.12
CA PRO A 205 -17.45 -24.52 -6.34
C PRO A 205 -16.07 -24.44 -7.02
N GLN A 206 -15.65 -25.50 -7.74
CA GLN A 206 -14.40 -25.51 -8.49
C GLN A 206 -14.38 -24.44 -9.60
N GLU A 207 -15.46 -24.34 -10.40
CA GLU A 207 -15.56 -23.34 -11.48
C GLU A 207 -15.56 -21.90 -10.93
N LEU A 208 -16.16 -21.66 -9.76
CA LEU A 208 -16.10 -20.38 -9.08
C LEU A 208 -14.67 -20.01 -8.69
N VAL A 209 -13.94 -20.91 -8.01
CA VAL A 209 -12.58 -20.61 -7.54
C VAL A 209 -11.56 -20.55 -8.67
N ASP A 210 -11.72 -21.35 -9.72
CA ASP A 210 -10.93 -21.25 -10.96
C ASP A 210 -11.12 -19.85 -11.60
N THR A 211 -12.38 -19.39 -11.70
CA THR A 211 -12.71 -18.06 -12.23
C THR A 211 -12.16 -16.93 -11.36
N CYS A 212 -12.21 -17.08 -10.03
CA CYS A 212 -11.66 -16.09 -9.10
C CYS A 212 -10.12 -16.05 -9.15
N VAL A 213 -9.43 -17.20 -9.09
CA VAL A 213 -7.97 -17.27 -9.19
C VAL A 213 -7.45 -16.71 -10.52
N ALA A 214 -8.15 -16.94 -11.63
CA ALA A 214 -7.80 -16.31 -12.91
C ALA A 214 -7.84 -14.77 -12.83
N ARG A 215 -8.82 -14.19 -12.13
CA ARG A 215 -8.94 -12.73 -11.92
C ARG A 215 -7.87 -12.18 -10.97
N PHE A 216 -7.53 -12.91 -9.89
CA PHE A 216 -6.42 -12.53 -9.00
C PHE A 216 -5.09 -12.51 -9.76
N LYS A 217 -4.75 -13.60 -10.45
CA LYS A 217 -3.51 -13.70 -11.25
C LYS A 217 -3.42 -12.67 -12.37
N ALA A 218 -4.53 -12.37 -13.04
CA ALA A 218 -4.55 -11.33 -14.07
C ALA A 218 -4.27 -9.94 -13.47
N LEU A 219 -4.77 -9.64 -12.27
CA LEU A 219 -4.43 -8.38 -11.60
C LEU A 219 -2.96 -8.35 -11.15
N ASP A 220 -2.45 -9.44 -10.58
CA ASP A 220 -1.05 -9.58 -10.18
C ASP A 220 -0.09 -9.37 -11.37
N GLU A 221 -0.41 -9.95 -12.54
CA GLU A 221 0.33 -9.78 -13.80
C GLU A 221 0.27 -8.32 -14.28
N ARG A 222 -0.91 -7.69 -14.28
CA ARG A 222 -1.09 -6.27 -14.62
C ARG A 222 -0.30 -5.33 -13.68
N LEU A 223 -0.02 -5.76 -12.45
CA LEU A 223 0.68 -5.00 -11.41
C LEU A 223 2.15 -5.43 -11.21
N ASP A 224 2.70 -6.30 -12.06
CA ASP A 224 4.06 -6.83 -11.95
C ASP A 224 4.39 -7.48 -10.59
N VAL A 225 3.44 -8.17 -9.95
CA VAL A 225 3.69 -8.86 -8.67
C VAL A 225 4.59 -10.09 -8.93
N ALA A 226 5.80 -10.10 -8.39
CA ALA A 226 6.79 -11.16 -8.60
C ALA A 226 6.80 -12.16 -7.44
N TYR A 227 5.73 -12.95 -7.32
CA TYR A 227 5.72 -14.15 -6.49
C TYR A 227 6.51 -15.30 -7.15
N ASP A 228 7.02 -16.23 -6.33
CA ASP A 228 7.73 -17.43 -6.80
C ASP A 228 6.80 -18.67 -6.89
N ASP A 229 5.68 -18.65 -6.17
CA ASP A 229 4.62 -19.66 -6.23
C ASP A 229 3.25 -19.01 -5.91
N TYR A 230 2.20 -19.50 -6.58
CA TYR A 230 0.81 -19.15 -6.30
C TYR A 230 0.10 -20.42 -5.89
N LEU A 231 -0.10 -20.59 -4.58
CA LEU A 231 -0.72 -21.78 -4.02
C LEU A 231 -2.25 -21.71 -4.12
N ARG A 232 -2.85 -22.89 -4.28
CA ARG A 232 -4.29 -23.12 -4.40
C ARG A 232 -4.66 -24.18 -3.38
N THR A 233 -5.58 -23.92 -2.46
CA THR A 233 -5.94 -24.92 -1.43
C THR A 233 -6.62 -26.15 -2.02
N THR A 234 -7.26 -26.04 -3.19
CA THR A 234 -7.77 -27.19 -3.97
C THR A 234 -6.67 -28.15 -4.46
N SER A 235 -5.38 -27.79 -4.42
CA SER A 235 -4.30 -28.64 -4.95
C SER A 235 -3.95 -29.82 -4.03
N GLU A 236 -3.70 -31.01 -4.58
CA GLU A 236 -3.40 -32.21 -3.78
C GLU A 236 -2.11 -32.10 -2.95
N ARG A 237 -1.12 -31.30 -3.39
CA ARG A 237 0.08 -30.98 -2.58
C ARG A 237 -0.27 -30.28 -1.27
N HIS A 238 -1.35 -29.49 -1.26
CA HIS A 238 -1.85 -28.81 -0.08
C HIS A 238 -2.68 -29.76 0.78
N LYS A 239 -3.69 -30.42 0.21
CA LYS A 239 -4.53 -31.42 0.89
C LYS A 239 -3.71 -32.51 1.60
N ALA A 240 -2.64 -32.99 0.98
CA ALA A 240 -1.71 -33.93 1.59
C ALA A 240 -0.98 -33.32 2.81
N CYS A 241 -0.51 -32.08 2.71
CA CYS A 241 0.12 -31.33 3.80
C CYS A 241 -0.85 -31.11 4.98
N CYS A 242 -2.11 -30.75 4.72
CA CYS A 242 -3.16 -30.57 5.73
C CYS A 242 -3.48 -31.87 6.46
N ARG A 243 -3.59 -33.00 5.72
CA ARG A 243 -3.78 -34.34 6.31
C ARG A 243 -2.59 -34.79 7.16
N GLU A 244 -1.37 -34.44 6.78
CA GLU A 244 -0.16 -34.72 7.57
C GLU A 244 -0.06 -33.84 8.82
N LEU A 245 -0.38 -32.54 8.74
CA LEU A 245 -0.46 -31.66 9.91
C LEU A 245 -1.50 -32.17 10.91
N TRP A 246 -2.68 -32.56 10.42
CA TRP A 246 -3.75 -33.15 11.25
C TRP A 246 -3.29 -34.41 11.97
N ARG A 247 -2.66 -35.36 11.26
CA ARG A 247 -2.14 -36.60 11.84
C ARG A 247 -1.15 -36.33 12.98
N ARG A 248 -0.28 -35.32 12.84
CA ARG A 248 0.66 -34.93 13.90
C ARG A 248 -0.05 -34.41 15.14
N CYS A 249 -0.93 -33.42 14.99
CA CYS A 249 -1.69 -32.86 16.11
C CYS A 249 -2.52 -33.94 16.82
N ALA A 250 -3.15 -34.85 16.06
CA ALA A 250 -3.89 -35.97 16.61
C ALA A 250 -3.00 -36.98 17.34
N SER A 251 -1.78 -37.25 16.85
CA SER A 251 -0.82 -38.16 17.50
C SER A 251 -0.33 -37.66 18.87
N LYS A 252 -0.45 -36.36 19.16
CA LYS A 252 -0.18 -35.75 20.48
C LYS A 252 -1.41 -35.73 21.41
N GLY A 253 -2.55 -36.27 20.98
CA GLY A 253 -3.81 -36.24 21.72
C GLY A 253 -4.52 -34.88 21.70
N ASP A 254 -4.11 -33.97 20.81
CA ASP A 254 -4.61 -32.59 20.78
C ASP A 254 -5.83 -32.39 19.87
N VAL A 255 -6.12 -33.37 19.01
CA VAL A 255 -7.37 -33.47 18.26
C VAL A 255 -8.29 -34.45 18.99
N PHE A 256 -9.51 -34.04 19.31
CA PHE A 256 -10.51 -34.85 20.00
C PHE A 256 -11.92 -34.54 19.48
N LEU A 257 -12.82 -35.52 19.51
CA LEU A 257 -14.20 -35.35 19.05
C LEU A 257 -15.07 -34.83 20.19
N GLU A 258 -15.90 -33.81 19.94
CA GLU A 258 -16.90 -33.30 20.89
C GLU A 258 -18.19 -32.91 20.17
N ARG A 259 -19.34 -33.13 20.82
CA ARG A 259 -20.64 -32.65 20.34
C ARG A 259 -20.89 -31.24 20.87
N TYR A 260 -20.67 -30.25 20.02
CA TYR A 260 -20.93 -28.85 20.32
C TYR A 260 -22.41 -28.52 20.09
N ASP A 261 -23.01 -27.75 20.99
CA ASP A 261 -24.35 -27.16 20.85
C ASP A 261 -24.25 -25.68 21.24
N GLY A 262 -24.46 -24.78 20.28
CA GLY A 262 -24.30 -23.36 20.48
C GLY A 262 -24.77 -22.52 19.31
N TRP A 263 -24.52 -21.21 19.37
CA TRP A 263 -24.92 -20.27 18.33
C TRP A 263 -23.83 -20.20 17.25
N TYR A 264 -24.25 -20.13 15.99
CA TYR A 264 -23.39 -20.08 14.82
C TYR A 264 -23.74 -18.88 13.94
N ASP A 265 -22.71 -18.14 13.56
CA ASP A 265 -22.78 -17.07 12.58
C ASP A 265 -22.35 -17.64 11.21
N GLU A 266 -23.31 -17.83 10.32
CA GLU A 266 -23.06 -18.34 8.95
C GLU A 266 -22.28 -17.34 8.08
N ARG A 267 -22.29 -16.06 8.42
CA ARG A 267 -21.61 -14.99 7.68
C ARG A 267 -20.17 -14.80 8.16
N ALA A 268 -19.88 -15.06 9.43
CA ALA A 268 -18.53 -15.15 9.96
C ALA A 268 -17.90 -16.55 9.86
N GLU A 269 -18.70 -17.62 9.67
CA GLU A 269 -18.29 -19.04 9.70
C GLU A 269 -17.63 -19.46 11.03
N GLN A 270 -18.15 -18.94 12.14
CA GLN A 270 -17.68 -19.23 13.49
C GLN A 270 -18.85 -19.44 14.47
N PHE A 271 -18.60 -20.23 15.51
CA PHE A 271 -19.49 -20.26 16.66
C PHE A 271 -19.36 -18.97 17.47
N VAL A 272 -20.48 -18.50 18.02
CA VAL A 272 -20.58 -17.30 18.85
C VAL A 272 -20.82 -17.76 20.29
N LYS A 273 -20.08 -17.17 21.24
CA LYS A 273 -20.22 -17.47 22.68
C LYS A 273 -21.68 -17.27 23.11
N ALA A 274 -22.19 -18.09 24.03
CA ALA A 274 -23.58 -17.96 24.48
C ALA A 274 -23.86 -16.62 25.21
N SER A 275 -22.83 -16.09 25.88
CA SER A 275 -22.76 -14.75 26.45
C SER A 275 -22.88 -13.66 25.36
N ASP A 276 -22.02 -13.70 24.36
CA ASP A 276 -22.04 -12.76 23.22
C ASP A 276 -23.36 -12.83 22.48
N ALA A 277 -23.79 -14.02 22.05
CA ALA A 277 -25.04 -14.22 21.32
C ALA A 277 -26.23 -13.59 22.04
N LYS A 278 -26.28 -13.67 23.38
CA LYS A 278 -27.29 -12.99 24.20
C LYS A 278 -27.14 -11.46 24.19
N LEU A 279 -25.92 -10.93 24.24
CA LEU A 279 -25.63 -9.49 24.09
C LEU A 279 -26.01 -8.94 22.70
N GLN A 280 -25.86 -9.73 21.64
CA GLN A 280 -26.24 -9.34 20.27
C GLN A 280 -27.75 -9.55 19.96
N ASN A 281 -28.58 -9.90 20.95
CA ASN A 281 -29.98 -10.33 20.77
C ASN A 281 -30.13 -11.45 19.72
N TYR A 282 -29.20 -12.40 19.74
CA TYR A 282 -29.08 -13.57 18.87
C TYR A 282 -29.00 -13.22 17.38
N LYS A 283 -28.28 -12.14 17.04
CA LYS A 283 -28.06 -11.67 15.66
C LYS A 283 -26.58 -11.35 15.42
N ASP A 284 -26.18 -11.30 14.15
CA ASP A 284 -24.88 -10.79 13.72
C ASP A 284 -24.84 -9.25 13.69
N ALA A 285 -23.68 -8.68 13.34
CA ALA A 285 -23.46 -7.23 13.25
C ALA A 285 -24.32 -6.50 12.19
N ASP A 286 -24.96 -7.23 11.27
CA ASP A 286 -25.85 -6.70 10.23
C ASP A 286 -27.34 -7.02 10.53
N GLY A 287 -27.63 -7.65 11.68
CA GLY A 287 -28.98 -7.94 12.18
C GLY A 287 -29.57 -9.29 11.77
N ILE A 288 -28.79 -10.17 11.14
CA ILE A 288 -29.19 -11.51 10.69
C ILE A 288 -29.21 -12.47 11.89
N PRO A 289 -30.29 -13.25 12.14
CA PRO A 289 -30.33 -14.18 13.26
C PRO A 289 -29.23 -15.25 13.24
N LEU A 290 -28.57 -15.43 14.38
CA LEU A 290 -27.65 -16.55 14.62
C LEU A 290 -28.44 -17.85 14.66
N LYS A 291 -27.93 -18.91 14.04
CA LYS A 291 -28.55 -20.24 14.10
C LYS A 291 -28.04 -20.99 15.32
N ARG A 292 -28.93 -21.66 16.08
CA ARG A 292 -28.49 -22.66 17.04
C ARG A 292 -28.17 -23.94 16.29
N THR A 293 -26.92 -24.38 16.38
CA THR A 293 -26.35 -25.46 15.61
C THR A 293 -25.75 -26.49 16.57
N THR A 294 -26.15 -27.75 16.42
CA THR A 294 -25.54 -28.87 17.13
C THR A 294 -24.73 -29.72 16.15
N GLU A 295 -23.40 -29.68 16.25
CA GLU A 295 -22.48 -30.44 15.39
C GLU A 295 -21.51 -31.26 16.24
N GLU A 296 -21.36 -32.54 15.87
CA GLU A 296 -20.28 -33.40 16.35
C GLU A 296 -19.05 -33.16 15.49
N CYS A 297 -18.08 -32.43 16.04
CA CYS A 297 -16.91 -31.96 15.31
C CYS A 297 -15.63 -32.14 16.12
N TYR A 298 -14.50 -32.20 15.43
CA TYR A 298 -13.20 -32.34 16.06
C TYR A 298 -12.72 -30.98 16.57
N PHE A 299 -12.25 -30.96 17.81
CA PHE A 299 -11.65 -29.81 18.48
C PHE A 299 -10.14 -29.97 18.63
N PHE A 300 -9.44 -28.85 18.55
CA PHE A 300 -8.03 -28.72 18.91
C PHE A 300 -7.88 -28.18 20.33
N ARG A 301 -6.96 -28.75 21.13
CA ARG A 301 -6.63 -28.32 22.50
C ARG A 301 -5.81 -27.02 22.54
N LEU A 302 -6.42 -25.91 22.10
CA LEU A 302 -5.77 -24.60 22.02
C LEU A 302 -5.19 -24.14 23.37
N GLY A 303 -5.91 -24.38 24.48
CA GLY A 303 -5.52 -23.93 25.82
C GLY A 303 -4.26 -24.59 26.37
N LYS A 304 -3.91 -25.79 25.87
CA LYS A 304 -2.63 -26.47 26.16
C LYS A 304 -1.42 -25.66 25.67
N TYR A 305 -1.61 -24.90 24.58
CA TYR A 305 -0.53 -24.17 23.90
C TYR A 305 -0.52 -22.67 24.17
N ALA A 306 -1.65 -22.06 24.53
CA ALA A 306 -1.74 -20.63 24.79
C ALA A 306 -0.66 -20.07 25.77
N PRO A 307 -0.26 -20.76 26.86
CA PRO A 307 0.83 -20.29 27.73
C PRO A 307 2.21 -20.28 27.05
N ALA A 308 2.47 -21.26 26.17
CA ALA A 308 3.72 -21.34 25.40
C ALA A 308 3.76 -20.30 24.28
N VAL A 309 2.62 -20.04 23.63
CA VAL A 309 2.45 -18.99 22.62
C VAL A 309 2.65 -17.60 23.25
N ARG A 310 2.02 -17.32 24.40
CA ARG A 310 2.25 -16.11 25.19
C ARG A 310 3.73 -15.91 25.49
N LYS A 311 4.39 -16.92 26.08
CA LYS A 311 5.82 -16.88 26.40
C LYS A 311 6.70 -16.60 25.16
N HIS A 312 6.31 -17.10 23.98
CA HIS A 312 7.02 -16.81 22.73
C HIS A 312 6.87 -15.33 22.32
N ILE A 313 5.65 -14.77 22.35
CA ILE A 313 5.36 -13.36 22.02
C ILE A 313 6.01 -12.40 23.04
N GLU A 314 6.11 -12.80 24.30
CA GLU A 314 6.78 -12.05 25.37
C GLU A 314 8.31 -12.04 25.18
N ALA A 315 8.91 -13.21 24.89
CA ALA A 315 10.35 -13.35 24.67
C ALA A 315 10.85 -12.81 23.31
N ASN A 316 9.96 -12.69 22.32
CA ASN A 316 10.29 -12.21 20.97
C ASN A 316 9.37 -11.03 20.60
N PRO A 317 9.69 -9.79 21.02
CA PRO A 317 8.82 -8.63 20.75
C PRO A 317 8.53 -8.39 19.27
N GLU A 318 9.50 -8.67 18.39
CA GLU A 318 9.38 -8.51 16.94
C GLU A 318 8.56 -9.62 16.25
N PHE A 319 8.06 -10.63 16.98
CA PHE A 319 7.27 -11.73 16.42
C PHE A 319 5.87 -11.28 15.96
N VAL A 320 5.26 -10.28 16.59
CA VAL A 320 4.00 -9.67 16.12
C VAL A 320 4.22 -8.18 15.93
N GLN A 321 4.06 -7.69 14.70
CA GLN A 321 4.33 -6.30 14.34
C GLN A 321 3.10 -5.59 13.75
N PRO A 322 2.93 -4.28 13.99
CA PRO A 322 3.67 -3.47 14.98
C PRO A 322 3.27 -3.85 16.43
N GLU A 323 4.00 -3.33 17.42
CA GLU A 323 3.74 -3.51 18.86
C GLU A 323 2.28 -3.21 19.27
N ALA A 324 1.60 -2.30 18.57
CA ALA A 324 0.18 -2.01 18.79
C ALA A 324 -0.76 -3.18 18.43
N ARG A 325 -0.31 -4.17 17.64
CA ARG A 325 -1.03 -5.42 17.36
C ARG A 325 -0.59 -6.55 18.28
N ARG A 326 0.69 -6.57 18.67
CA ARG A 326 1.22 -7.48 19.72
C ARG A 326 0.46 -7.35 21.04
N LYS A 327 0.15 -6.12 21.47
CA LYS A 327 -0.65 -5.86 22.67
C LYS A 327 -2.08 -6.42 22.58
N ASP A 328 -2.74 -6.27 21.43
CA ASP A 328 -4.07 -6.86 21.20
C ASP A 328 -4.02 -8.39 21.25
N VAL A 329 -3.00 -9.04 20.65
CA VAL A 329 -2.83 -10.49 20.71
C VAL A 329 -2.57 -10.99 22.14
N LEU A 330 -1.72 -10.30 22.90
CA LEU A 330 -1.47 -10.63 24.31
C LEU A 330 -2.74 -10.50 25.16
N LYS A 331 -3.65 -9.58 24.80
CA LYS A 331 -4.97 -9.44 25.43
C LYS A 331 -5.97 -10.52 24.99
N MET A 332 -5.96 -10.94 23.71
CA MET A 332 -6.75 -12.09 23.24
C MET A 332 -6.37 -13.37 23.99
N LEU A 333 -5.08 -13.52 24.32
CA LEU A 333 -4.57 -14.61 25.15
C LEU A 333 -4.98 -14.53 26.64
N ASP A 334 -5.68 -13.47 27.08
CA ASP A 334 -6.29 -13.38 28.42
C ASP A 334 -7.73 -13.95 28.45
N ASP A 335 -8.41 -14.09 27.31
CA ASP A 335 -9.77 -14.64 27.24
C ASP A 335 -9.73 -16.18 27.28
N ALA A 336 -9.88 -16.72 28.49
CA ALA A 336 -9.83 -18.16 28.76
C ALA A 336 -10.85 -18.99 27.96
N GLU A 337 -11.99 -18.40 27.58
CA GLU A 337 -13.06 -19.07 26.82
C GLU A 337 -12.80 -19.01 25.30
N GLU A 338 -12.14 -17.97 24.79
CA GLU A 338 -11.66 -17.95 23.39
C GLU A 338 -10.49 -18.94 23.18
N ILE A 339 -9.62 -19.11 24.17
CA ILE A 339 -8.40 -19.93 24.03
C ILE A 339 -8.55 -21.39 24.49
N GLU A 340 -9.64 -21.83 25.11
CA GLU A 340 -9.78 -23.21 25.64
C GLU A 340 -9.60 -24.27 24.54
N LYS A 341 -10.46 -24.21 23.51
CA LYS A 341 -10.55 -25.20 22.43
C LYS A 341 -11.10 -24.60 21.15
N LEU A 342 -10.61 -25.08 20.01
CA LEU A 342 -10.96 -24.56 18.68
C LEU A 342 -11.57 -25.67 17.82
N SER A 343 -12.79 -25.49 17.30
CA SER A 343 -13.43 -26.46 16.39
C SER A 343 -12.75 -26.44 15.02
N ILE A 344 -12.08 -27.55 14.66
CA ILE A 344 -11.25 -27.71 13.46
C ILE A 344 -11.85 -28.62 12.38
N SER A 345 -13.08 -29.13 12.52
CA SER A 345 -13.85 -29.74 11.42
C SER A 345 -15.27 -29.18 11.30
N ARG A 346 -15.96 -29.50 10.20
CA ARG A 346 -17.38 -29.20 9.95
C ARG A 346 -18.07 -30.42 9.33
N THR A 347 -19.37 -30.55 9.58
CA THR A 347 -20.26 -31.62 9.06
C THR A 347 -21.39 -31.08 8.17
N THR A 348 -21.48 -29.76 8.05
CA THR A 348 -22.56 -29.02 7.37
C THR A 348 -22.36 -28.83 5.86
N PHE A 349 -21.13 -29.04 5.35
CA PHE A 349 -20.79 -28.97 3.92
C PHE A 349 -19.63 -29.92 3.58
N ASP A 350 -19.51 -30.25 2.29
CA ASP A 350 -18.52 -31.16 1.70
C ASP A 350 -17.38 -30.44 0.96
N TRP A 351 -17.52 -29.14 0.69
CA TRP A 351 -16.52 -28.33 -0.01
C TRP A 351 -15.35 -27.90 0.91
N GLY A 352 -14.44 -28.84 1.14
CA GLY A 352 -13.20 -28.63 1.88
C GLY A 352 -12.26 -29.84 1.82
N VAL A 353 -11.18 -29.81 2.62
CA VAL A 353 -10.26 -30.95 2.71
C VAL A 353 -10.85 -32.01 3.63
N GLY A 354 -11.26 -33.15 3.07
CA GLY A 354 -11.68 -34.32 3.85
C GLY A 354 -10.58 -34.82 4.79
N LEU A 355 -10.97 -35.36 5.94
CA LEU A 355 -10.06 -35.71 7.03
C LEU A 355 -9.13 -36.88 6.65
N PRO A 356 -8.08 -37.17 7.45
CA PRO A 356 -7.27 -38.35 7.23
C PRO A 356 -8.07 -39.65 7.45
N GLU A 357 -7.64 -40.72 6.79
CA GLU A 357 -8.11 -42.09 7.06
C GLU A 357 -8.12 -42.39 8.57
N GLY A 358 -9.21 -42.99 9.05
CA GLY A 358 -9.46 -43.24 10.48
C GLY A 358 -10.19 -42.10 11.22
N PHE A 359 -10.46 -40.94 10.59
CA PHE A 359 -11.25 -39.85 11.19
C PHE A 359 -12.66 -39.70 10.59
N ASP A 360 -12.86 -40.11 9.33
CA ASP A 360 -14.17 -40.13 8.64
C ASP A 360 -14.87 -41.51 8.69
N GLU A 361 -14.17 -42.58 9.08
CA GLU A 361 -14.73 -43.94 9.19
C GLU A 361 -15.49 -44.12 10.52
N GLY A 362 -16.74 -43.65 10.54
CA GLY A 362 -17.60 -43.50 11.72
C GLY A 362 -17.62 -44.68 12.71
N HIS A 363 -16.82 -44.54 13.76
CA HIS A 363 -16.91 -45.17 15.08
C HIS A 363 -16.58 -44.07 16.11
N VAL A 364 -17.18 -44.03 17.30
CA VAL A 364 -16.94 -44.99 18.38
C VAL A 364 -18.23 -45.38 19.10
N ARG A 365 -18.38 -46.69 19.38
CA ARG A 365 -19.33 -47.20 20.39
C ARG A 365 -19.13 -46.45 21.70
N VAL A 366 -20.16 -45.78 22.21
CA VAL A 366 -20.12 -45.06 23.49
C VAL A 366 -19.77 -46.02 24.63
N GLN A 367 -18.49 -46.13 24.99
CA GLN A 367 -18.05 -46.67 26.28
C GLN A 367 -18.32 -45.61 27.36
N CYS A 368 -19.60 -45.47 27.71
CA CYS A 368 -19.97 -44.79 28.93
C CYS A 368 -19.48 -45.66 30.10
N LEU A 369 -18.41 -45.22 30.77
CA LEU A 369 -17.99 -45.74 32.07
C LEU A 369 -19.00 -45.28 33.13
N SER A 370 -20.23 -45.79 33.04
CA SER A 370 -21.27 -45.55 34.03
C SER A 370 -20.99 -46.40 35.26
N LEU A 371 -20.64 -45.72 36.36
CA LEU A 371 -20.52 -46.36 37.66
C LEU A 371 -21.89 -46.93 38.07
N ARG A 372 -22.00 -48.26 38.06
CA ARG A 372 -22.97 -49.02 38.84
C ARG A 372 -22.23 -50.21 39.43
N GLY A 373 -22.32 -50.38 40.75
CA GLY A 373 -21.99 -51.66 41.37
C GLY A 373 -23.13 -52.65 41.14
N ASP A 374 -22.79 -53.93 41.11
CA ASP A 374 -23.38 -54.99 41.93
C ASP A 374 -22.88 -56.37 41.44
N GLY A 375 -23.03 -57.41 42.27
CA GLY A 375 -23.03 -58.80 41.80
C GLY A 375 -21.67 -59.49 41.66
N VAL A 376 -21.33 -60.27 42.68
CA VAL A 376 -20.31 -61.33 42.64
C VAL A 376 -20.75 -62.43 41.66
N ASP A 377 -19.85 -62.93 40.81
CA ASP A 377 -19.55 -64.39 40.77
C ASP A 377 -18.20 -64.66 40.05
N ALA A 378 -17.68 -65.89 40.16
CA ALA A 378 -16.35 -66.27 39.68
C ALA A 378 -16.36 -67.55 38.82
N THR A 379 -15.66 -67.54 37.66
CA THR A 379 -15.05 -68.77 37.12
C THR A 379 -13.91 -68.54 36.12
N ARG A 380 -12.69 -68.74 36.63
CA ARG A 380 -11.45 -69.22 35.98
C ARG A 380 -11.53 -69.76 34.52
N ALA A 381 -10.76 -69.15 33.61
CA ALA A 381 -10.19 -69.82 32.43
C ALA A 381 -8.87 -69.13 31.98
N THR A 382 -7.97 -69.87 31.31
CA THR A 382 -6.59 -69.44 30.98
C THR A 382 -6.27 -69.57 29.48
N GLY A 383 -5.51 -68.64 28.90
CA GLY A 383 -4.95 -68.80 27.54
C GLY A 383 -4.02 -67.67 27.08
N ALA A 384 -2.90 -68.01 26.46
CA ALA A 384 -1.89 -67.09 25.91
C ALA A 384 -1.82 -67.18 24.35
N PRO A 385 -1.24 -66.20 23.63
CA PRO A 385 -1.53 -65.99 22.20
C PRO A 385 -0.47 -66.52 21.20
N PRO A 386 -0.82 -66.72 19.90
CA PRO A 386 0.12 -67.07 18.83
C PRO A 386 0.38 -65.96 17.78
N THR A 387 1.67 -65.62 17.67
CA THR A 387 2.49 -65.08 16.56
C THR A 387 1.96 -64.86 15.12
N ARG A 388 2.35 -63.70 14.55
CA ARG A 388 2.74 -63.37 13.14
C ARG A 388 2.73 -64.47 12.05
N ARG A 389 2.35 -64.09 10.81
CA ARG A 389 3.24 -64.11 9.61
C ARG A 389 2.72 -63.31 8.38
N ARG A 390 3.63 -62.84 7.53
CA ARG A 390 3.40 -62.25 6.18
C ARG A 390 3.36 -63.35 5.10
N ARG A 391 2.78 -63.03 3.92
CA ARG A 391 3.21 -63.55 2.60
C ARG A 391 3.15 -62.46 1.51
N GLN A 392 3.82 -62.71 0.38
CA GLN A 392 3.94 -61.85 -0.81
C GLN A 392 3.78 -62.71 -2.08
N GLY A 393 3.49 -62.06 -3.22
CA GLY A 393 3.38 -62.67 -4.56
C GLY A 393 2.19 -62.04 -5.33
N ALA A 394 2.26 -61.34 -6.48
CA ALA A 394 3.26 -61.05 -7.53
C ALA A 394 2.98 -61.72 -8.89
N ILE A 395 3.14 -60.94 -9.99
CA ILE A 395 3.00 -61.28 -11.43
C ILE A 395 1.60 -61.81 -11.86
N THR A 396 1.11 -61.68 -13.11
CA THR A 396 1.74 -61.38 -14.42
C THR A 396 0.81 -60.52 -15.32
N ALA A 397 1.32 -59.97 -16.44
CA ALA A 397 0.53 -59.22 -17.42
C ALA A 397 0.01 -60.10 -18.60
N GLY A 398 -1.00 -59.61 -19.33
CA GLY A 398 -1.51 -60.24 -20.57
C GLY A 398 -2.31 -59.25 -21.45
N ASP A 399 -1.98 -59.17 -22.73
CA ASP A 399 -2.56 -58.25 -23.73
C ASP A 399 -3.64 -58.92 -24.61
N ARG A 400 -4.70 -58.19 -24.97
CA ARG A 400 -5.19 -58.05 -26.37
C ARG A 400 -6.43 -57.16 -26.53
N ARG A 401 -6.62 -56.68 -27.79
CA ARG A 401 -7.65 -55.76 -28.27
C ARG A 401 -8.82 -56.49 -28.95
N ALA A 402 -10.03 -55.91 -28.94
CA ALA A 402 -10.99 -55.96 -30.07
C ALA A 402 -12.10 -54.89 -29.97
N ARG A 403 -12.82 -54.63 -31.08
CA ARG A 403 -13.89 -53.61 -31.23
C ARG A 403 -15.24 -54.29 -31.54
N GLY A 404 -16.37 -53.63 -31.27
CA GLY A 404 -17.69 -53.98 -31.83
C GLY A 404 -18.87 -53.58 -30.91
N SER A 405 -19.47 -52.38 -31.03
CA SER A 405 -20.42 -51.92 -32.06
C SER A 405 -21.91 -52.06 -31.67
N ARG A 406 -22.45 -50.97 -31.08
CA ARG A 406 -23.81 -50.42 -31.17
C ARG A 406 -24.95 -51.33 -31.69
N ARG A 407 -26.03 -51.44 -30.89
CA ARG A 407 -27.40 -51.50 -31.41
C ARG A 407 -28.43 -50.93 -30.41
N GLU A 408 -29.24 -49.99 -30.89
CA GLU A 408 -30.41 -49.46 -30.17
C GLU A 408 -31.67 -50.28 -30.52
N ARG A 409 -32.59 -50.42 -29.56
CA ARG A 409 -34.04 -50.56 -29.76
C ARG A 409 -34.73 -50.25 -28.44
N GLY A 410 -35.86 -49.55 -28.48
CA GLY A 410 -36.47 -48.94 -27.29
C GLY A 410 -37.88 -49.42 -26.95
N THR A 411 -38.55 -48.61 -26.12
CA THR A 411 -39.99 -48.62 -25.78
C THR A 411 -40.59 -49.90 -25.19
N SER A 412 -40.94 -49.83 -23.91
CA SER A 412 -42.36 -49.74 -23.53
C SER A 412 -42.52 -49.06 -22.16
N VAL A 413 -43.66 -48.39 -21.94
CA VAL A 413 -44.00 -47.75 -20.65
C VAL A 413 -45.05 -48.59 -19.94
N ARG A 414 -44.83 -48.90 -18.66
CA ARG A 414 -45.89 -49.30 -17.73
C ARG A 414 -45.79 -48.51 -16.44
N ARG A 415 -46.69 -47.54 -16.28
CA ARG A 415 -46.98 -46.94 -14.97
C ARG A 415 -47.63 -48.00 -14.07
N ARG A 416 -47.15 -48.15 -12.85
CA ARG A 416 -47.98 -48.57 -11.70
C ARG A 416 -47.99 -47.42 -10.70
N ARG A 417 -49.18 -47.04 -10.24
CA ARG A 417 -49.29 -46.39 -8.93
C ARG A 417 -49.15 -47.50 -7.87
N VAL A 418 -48.52 -47.15 -6.76
CA VAL A 418 -48.75 -47.74 -5.45
C VAL A 418 -48.86 -46.54 -4.52
N ASP A 419 -49.87 -46.54 -3.67
CA ASP A 419 -50.31 -45.35 -2.94
C ASP A 419 -49.52 -45.13 -1.64
N GLY A 420 -49.84 -44.04 -0.93
CA GLY A 420 -48.91 -43.37 -0.02
C GLY A 420 -48.43 -44.14 1.21
N ALA A 421 -47.16 -43.90 1.55
CA ALA A 421 -46.58 -44.07 2.88
C ALA A 421 -45.93 -42.73 3.32
N SER A 422 -45.68 -42.56 4.62
CA SER A 422 -45.26 -41.29 5.24
C SER A 422 -43.86 -40.80 4.78
N HIS A 423 -43.61 -39.50 4.94
CA HIS A 423 -42.37 -38.83 4.53
C HIS A 423 -41.18 -39.02 5.50
N ASP A 424 -41.39 -39.66 6.65
CA ASP A 424 -40.49 -39.61 7.81
C ASP A 424 -39.68 -40.91 8.01
N ALA A 425 -39.07 -41.45 6.94
CA ALA A 425 -38.28 -42.69 7.01
C ALA A 425 -37.19 -42.83 5.91
N VAL A 426 -36.48 -41.75 5.55
CA VAL A 426 -35.38 -41.81 4.57
C VAL A 426 -34.12 -41.10 5.08
N ASP A 427 -32.96 -41.73 4.84
CA ASP A 427 -31.60 -41.25 5.10
C ASP A 427 -31.16 -41.12 6.57
N ALA A 428 -31.00 -42.28 7.22
CA ALA A 428 -30.24 -42.44 8.46
C ALA A 428 -28.85 -43.09 8.23
N THR A 429 -28.36 -43.12 6.97
CA THR A 429 -27.17 -43.89 6.57
C THR A 429 -26.21 -43.16 5.62
N ARG A 430 -26.39 -41.85 5.35
CA ARG A 430 -25.26 -41.00 4.95
C ARG A 430 -24.14 -41.08 5.99
N HIS A 431 -23.03 -41.67 5.61
CA HIS A 431 -21.74 -41.41 6.25
C HIS A 431 -21.49 -39.89 6.20
N ARG A 432 -21.46 -39.24 7.37
CA ARG A 432 -21.14 -37.80 7.48
C ARG A 432 -19.64 -37.60 7.31
N THR A 433 -19.18 -37.60 6.06
CA THR A 433 -17.85 -37.12 5.69
C THR A 433 -17.66 -35.71 6.23
N GLN A 434 -16.66 -35.51 7.08
CA GLN A 434 -16.31 -34.21 7.63
C GLN A 434 -15.25 -33.54 6.75
N VAL A 435 -15.21 -32.21 6.79
CA VAL A 435 -14.12 -31.43 6.20
C VAL A 435 -13.37 -30.67 7.26
N MET A 436 -12.07 -30.45 7.04
CA MET A 436 -11.27 -29.55 7.86
C MET A 436 -11.85 -28.14 7.82
N TYR A 437 -11.84 -27.47 8.98
CA TYR A 437 -12.22 -26.07 9.09
C TYR A 437 -11.21 -25.20 8.33
N VAL A 438 -11.74 -24.20 7.61
CA VAL A 438 -10.97 -23.37 6.67
C VAL A 438 -9.67 -22.81 7.26
N TRP A 439 -9.60 -22.48 8.56
CA TRP A 439 -8.37 -21.95 9.15
C TRP A 439 -7.24 -22.98 9.36
N ILE A 440 -7.51 -24.25 9.69
CA ILE A 440 -6.41 -25.23 9.78
C ILE A 440 -5.89 -25.62 8.39
N ASP A 441 -6.78 -25.63 7.39
CA ASP A 441 -6.45 -25.79 5.98
C ASP A 441 -5.62 -24.60 5.46
N ALA A 442 -6.22 -23.41 5.43
CA ALA A 442 -5.61 -22.17 4.94
C ALA A 442 -4.27 -21.84 5.62
N LEU A 443 -4.11 -22.02 6.94
CA LEU A 443 -2.82 -21.76 7.60
C LEU A 443 -1.72 -22.74 7.16
N THR A 444 -2.07 -23.97 6.77
CA THR A 444 -1.12 -24.98 6.26
C THR A 444 -0.52 -24.59 4.90
N ASN A 445 -1.06 -23.57 4.23
CA ASN A 445 -0.55 -23.11 2.93
C ASN A 445 0.93 -22.68 3.05
N TYR A 446 1.31 -22.07 4.17
CA TYR A 446 2.65 -21.56 4.39
C TYR A 446 3.74 -22.65 4.49
N VAL A 447 3.43 -23.82 5.07
CA VAL A 447 4.34 -24.97 5.06
C VAL A 447 4.30 -25.69 3.71
N THR A 448 3.14 -25.72 3.06
CA THR A 448 2.97 -26.27 1.70
C THR A 448 3.89 -25.56 0.70
N GLY A 449 3.88 -24.22 0.66
CA GLY A 449 4.74 -23.43 -0.22
C GLY A 449 6.23 -23.50 0.12
N ALA A 450 6.58 -23.72 1.39
CA ALA A 450 7.98 -23.96 1.78
C ALA A 450 8.54 -25.28 1.19
N GLY A 451 7.67 -26.27 0.95
CA GLY A 451 7.98 -27.57 0.36
C GLY A 451 7.11 -28.74 0.84
N GLY A 452 6.17 -28.52 1.76
CA GLY A 452 5.25 -29.54 2.30
C GLY A 452 5.70 -30.14 3.63
N LEU A 453 5.04 -31.25 4.00
CA LEU A 453 5.33 -32.09 5.15
C LEU A 453 5.41 -33.57 4.73
N GLY A 454 6.14 -34.38 5.51
CA GLY A 454 6.32 -35.81 5.25
C GLY A 454 7.30 -36.09 4.10
N GLU A 455 7.27 -37.31 3.56
CA GLU A 455 8.08 -37.66 2.38
C GLU A 455 7.34 -37.28 1.09
N HIS A 456 7.94 -36.43 0.25
CA HIS A 456 7.41 -36.08 -1.06
C HIS A 456 8.48 -36.24 -2.14
N ASN A 457 8.19 -37.04 -3.18
CA ASN A 457 9.13 -37.39 -4.26
C ASN A 457 10.52 -37.87 -3.75
N GLY A 458 10.54 -38.67 -2.67
CA GLY A 458 11.77 -39.19 -2.07
C GLY A 458 12.59 -38.17 -1.28
N LYS A 459 12.00 -37.02 -0.92
CA LYS A 459 12.61 -36.03 -0.01
C LYS A 459 11.82 -35.94 1.29
N ASP A 460 12.52 -36.08 2.41
CA ASP A 460 11.99 -35.89 3.75
C ASP A 460 11.83 -34.40 4.06
N PHE A 461 10.58 -33.99 4.32
CA PHE A 461 10.19 -32.66 4.79
C PHE A 461 9.46 -32.73 6.15
N THR A 462 9.81 -33.71 7.00
CA THR A 462 9.17 -33.93 8.33
C THR A 462 9.30 -32.78 9.32
N LYS A 463 10.10 -31.74 9.03
CA LYS A 463 10.20 -30.49 9.83
C LYS A 463 9.73 -29.25 9.07
N GLY A 464 8.94 -29.46 8.01
CA GLY A 464 8.62 -28.47 6.99
C GLY A 464 9.59 -28.55 5.81
N GLY A 465 9.15 -28.07 4.65
CA GLY A 465 10.01 -27.93 3.47
C GLY A 465 11.22 -27.04 3.74
N GLY A 466 12.29 -27.19 2.95
CA GLY A 466 13.62 -26.58 3.23
C GLY A 466 13.72 -25.05 3.29
N ARG A 467 12.60 -24.31 3.12
CA ARG A 467 12.49 -22.86 3.35
C ARG A 467 11.78 -22.50 4.67
N TRP A 468 11.29 -23.49 5.43
CA TRP A 468 10.57 -23.29 6.68
C TRP A 468 11.56 -23.13 7.86
N PRO A 469 11.34 -22.22 8.82
CA PRO A 469 10.19 -21.33 8.98
C PRO A 469 10.25 -20.05 8.14
N ALA A 470 9.07 -19.49 7.82
CA ALA A 470 8.95 -18.18 7.16
C ALA A 470 9.63 -17.07 7.97
N ASP A 471 10.30 -16.15 7.27
CA ASP A 471 10.88 -14.94 7.84
C ASP A 471 9.80 -13.92 8.22
N CYS A 472 8.75 -13.79 7.40
CA CYS A 472 7.63 -12.89 7.69
C CYS A 472 6.33 -13.34 6.99
N HIS A 473 5.23 -13.41 7.75
CA HIS A 473 3.87 -13.41 7.20
C HIS A 473 3.35 -11.96 7.16
N ILE A 474 3.02 -11.43 5.98
CA ILE A 474 2.41 -10.09 5.80
C ILE A 474 0.91 -10.29 5.62
N ILE A 475 0.11 -9.68 6.50
CA ILE A 475 -1.34 -9.94 6.62
C ILE A 475 -2.14 -8.67 6.94
N GLY A 476 -3.44 -8.70 6.64
CA GLY A 476 -4.43 -7.78 7.22
C GLY A 476 -4.54 -7.88 8.75
N LYS A 477 -4.71 -6.73 9.43
CA LYS A 477 -4.84 -6.63 10.91
C LYS A 477 -6.04 -7.38 11.52
N ASP A 478 -7.03 -7.76 10.70
CA ASP A 478 -8.23 -8.51 11.10
C ASP A 478 -8.00 -10.01 11.25
N ILE A 479 -7.01 -10.58 10.54
CA ILE A 479 -6.70 -12.02 10.58
C ILE A 479 -5.54 -12.37 11.54
N VAL A 480 -5.18 -11.45 12.45
CA VAL A 480 -4.04 -11.60 13.36
C VAL A 480 -4.20 -12.76 14.37
N ARG A 481 -5.41 -13.01 14.90
CA ARG A 481 -5.65 -14.10 15.88
C ARG A 481 -5.26 -15.47 15.32
N PHE A 482 -5.58 -15.71 14.05
CA PHE A 482 -5.27 -16.96 13.35
C PHE A 482 -3.76 -17.15 13.18
N HIS A 483 -3.03 -16.08 12.86
CA HIS A 483 -1.59 -16.12 12.56
C HIS A 483 -0.67 -16.04 13.78
N ALA A 484 -1.13 -15.39 14.87
CA ALA A 484 -0.34 -15.16 16.08
C ALA A 484 -0.73 -16.04 17.27
N ILE A 485 -1.91 -16.69 17.24
CA ILE A 485 -2.37 -17.62 18.28
C ILE A 485 -2.54 -19.04 17.74
N TYR A 486 -3.46 -19.23 16.78
CA TYR A 486 -3.84 -20.58 16.33
C TYR A 486 -2.71 -21.25 15.55
N TRP A 487 -2.07 -20.52 14.63
CA TRP A 487 -0.98 -21.05 13.82
C TRP A 487 0.24 -21.47 14.66
N PRO A 488 0.76 -20.66 15.61
CA PRO A 488 1.77 -21.12 16.55
C PRO A 488 1.35 -22.33 17.38
N ALA A 489 0.09 -22.41 17.82
CA ALA A 489 -0.39 -23.56 18.58
C ALA A 489 -0.43 -24.86 17.74
N PHE A 490 -0.90 -24.80 16.48
CA PHE A 490 -0.83 -25.93 15.55
C PHE A 490 0.61 -26.34 15.27
N LEU A 491 1.52 -25.39 15.02
CA LEU A 491 2.95 -25.67 14.80
C LEU A 491 3.62 -26.31 16.03
N MET A 492 3.31 -25.83 17.25
CA MET A 492 3.83 -26.42 18.49
C MET A 492 3.31 -27.86 18.72
N SER A 493 2.06 -28.17 18.38
CA SER A 493 1.52 -29.53 18.44
C SER A 493 2.14 -30.43 17.35
N ALA A 494 2.39 -29.90 16.16
CA ALA A 494 3.04 -30.60 15.05
C ALA A 494 4.58 -30.72 15.17
N GLU A 495 5.17 -30.19 16.25
CA GLU A 495 6.63 -30.10 16.51
C GLU A 495 7.42 -29.40 15.40
N LEU A 496 6.81 -28.36 14.81
CA LEU A 496 7.36 -27.52 13.76
C LEU A 496 7.91 -26.19 14.31
N PRO A 497 8.98 -25.62 13.74
CA PRO A 497 9.47 -24.31 14.14
C PRO A 497 8.47 -23.21 13.74
N LEU A 498 8.43 -22.15 14.54
CA LEU A 498 7.54 -21.00 14.35
C LEU A 498 8.09 -20.03 13.28
N PRO A 499 7.22 -19.30 12.55
CA PRO A 499 7.65 -18.17 11.72
C PRO A 499 8.36 -17.11 12.57
N LYS A 500 9.29 -16.36 11.95
CA LYS A 500 10.13 -15.38 12.67
C LYS A 500 9.36 -14.09 13.00
N SER A 501 8.43 -13.68 12.14
CA SER A 501 7.47 -12.61 12.44
C SER A 501 6.13 -12.73 11.68
N VAL A 502 5.13 -12.02 12.22
CA VAL A 502 3.81 -11.77 11.65
C VAL A 502 3.60 -10.26 11.63
N PHE A 503 3.58 -9.66 10.44
CA PHE A 503 3.40 -8.23 10.23
C PHE A 503 1.97 -7.93 9.76
N CYS A 504 1.27 -7.14 10.56
CA CYS A 504 -0.10 -6.71 10.28
C CYS A 504 -0.12 -5.31 9.67
N HIS A 505 -0.63 -5.15 8.46
CA HIS A 505 -0.90 -3.85 7.87
C HIS A 505 -2.34 -3.36 8.17
N GLY A 506 -2.57 -2.06 7.99
CA GLY A 506 -3.90 -1.48 8.08
C GLY A 506 -4.79 -1.77 6.87
N PHE A 507 -6.04 -1.33 6.94
CA PHE A 507 -6.99 -1.39 5.83
C PHE A 507 -6.70 -0.32 4.78
N VAL A 508 -7.08 -0.60 3.53
CA VAL A 508 -7.27 0.47 2.53
C VAL A 508 -8.62 1.14 2.80
N LEU A 509 -8.59 2.46 2.96
CA LEU A 509 -9.74 3.33 3.15
C LEU A 509 -9.95 4.20 1.92
N ASP A 510 -11.14 4.74 1.75
CA ASP A 510 -11.41 5.76 0.74
C ASP A 510 -10.80 7.14 1.09
N SER A 511 -11.09 8.16 0.27
CA SER A 511 -10.58 9.53 0.44
C SER A 511 -11.04 10.17 1.75
N VAL A 512 -12.29 9.94 2.18
CA VAL A 512 -12.83 10.50 3.43
C VAL A 512 -12.35 9.72 4.65
N GLY A 513 -12.04 8.43 4.49
CA GLY A 513 -11.52 7.53 5.52
C GLY A 513 -12.50 6.46 5.98
N ALA A 514 -13.54 6.15 5.20
CA ALA A 514 -14.39 5.00 5.44
C ALA A 514 -13.75 3.73 4.88
N LYS A 515 -14.08 2.57 5.47
CA LYS A 515 -13.70 1.26 4.92
C LYS A 515 -14.43 1.06 3.59
N MET A 516 -13.72 0.57 2.57
CA MET A 516 -14.35 0.24 1.28
C MET A 516 -15.31 -0.94 1.45
N SER A 517 -16.56 -0.81 0.98
CA SER A 517 -17.53 -1.90 0.93
C SER A 517 -18.44 -1.82 -0.30
N LYS A 518 -18.85 -2.98 -0.81
CA LYS A 518 -19.79 -3.07 -1.95
C LYS A 518 -21.15 -2.43 -1.63
N THR A 519 -21.57 -2.45 -0.36
CA THR A 519 -22.83 -1.87 0.11
C THR A 519 -22.81 -0.34 0.23
N LEU A 520 -21.64 0.28 0.43
CA LEU A 520 -21.46 1.73 0.46
C LEU A 520 -21.16 2.33 -0.93
N GLY A 521 -20.92 1.49 -1.95
CA GLY A 521 -20.57 1.94 -3.30
C GLY A 521 -19.19 2.61 -3.43
N ASN A 522 -18.39 2.66 -2.36
CA ASN A 522 -17.08 3.32 -2.31
C ASN A 522 -15.90 2.38 -2.66
N VAL A 523 -16.17 1.22 -3.25
CA VAL A 523 -15.12 0.29 -3.71
C VAL A 523 -14.42 0.86 -4.94
N VAL A 524 -13.10 0.96 -4.87
CA VAL A 524 -12.25 1.20 -6.04
C VAL A 524 -11.83 -0.16 -6.63
N ASP A 525 -12.03 -0.35 -7.93
CA ASP A 525 -11.48 -1.48 -8.68
C ASP A 525 -10.09 -1.12 -9.21
N PRO A 526 -9.03 -1.88 -8.84
CA PRO A 526 -7.70 -1.75 -9.43
C PRO A 526 -7.69 -1.84 -10.97
N ASN A 527 -8.52 -2.70 -11.57
CA ASN A 527 -8.55 -2.89 -13.03
C ASN A 527 -9.04 -1.63 -13.73
N ALA A 528 -10.18 -1.10 -13.32
CA ALA A 528 -10.76 0.11 -13.89
C ALA A 528 -9.77 1.29 -13.91
N LEU A 529 -8.92 1.44 -12.88
CA LEU A 529 -7.86 2.46 -12.84
C LEU A 529 -6.76 2.23 -13.88
N LEU A 530 -6.33 0.98 -14.06
CA LEU A 530 -5.33 0.60 -15.06
C LEU A 530 -5.89 0.69 -16.49
N ASP A 531 -7.19 0.42 -16.67
CA ASP A 531 -7.94 0.62 -17.92
C ASP A 531 -8.14 2.11 -18.26
N ASP A 532 -8.32 2.96 -17.22
CA ASP A 532 -8.30 4.43 -17.28
C ASP A 532 -6.92 5.04 -17.66
N GLY A 533 -5.90 4.21 -17.88
CA GLY A 533 -4.55 4.63 -18.28
C GLY A 533 -3.59 4.93 -17.13
N VAL A 534 -3.91 4.55 -15.88
CA VAL A 534 -2.91 4.58 -14.80
C VAL A 534 -1.84 3.53 -15.09
N GLN A 535 -0.58 3.95 -15.20
CA GLN A 535 0.53 3.02 -15.40
C GLN A 535 0.74 2.11 -14.15
N PRO A 536 1.07 0.82 -14.31
CA PRO A 536 1.27 -0.12 -13.20
C PRO A 536 2.21 0.42 -12.11
N ASP A 537 3.43 0.82 -12.46
CA ASP A 537 4.41 1.45 -11.56
C ASP A 537 3.87 2.64 -10.75
N SER A 538 2.88 3.36 -11.27
CA SER A 538 2.27 4.52 -10.62
C SER A 538 1.21 4.11 -9.59
N PHE A 539 0.43 3.08 -9.92
CA PHE A 539 -0.46 2.41 -8.97
C PHE A 539 0.36 1.75 -7.85
N ARG A 540 1.40 0.98 -8.21
CA ARG A 540 2.34 0.33 -7.29
C ARG A 540 2.93 1.33 -6.30
N TYR A 541 3.59 2.36 -6.81
CA TYR A 541 4.23 3.40 -6.00
C TYR A 541 3.23 4.08 -5.06
N PHE A 542 2.06 4.50 -5.57
CA PHE A 542 1.08 5.20 -4.76
C PHE A 542 0.51 4.35 -3.62
N CYS A 543 0.28 3.05 -3.84
CA CYS A 543 -0.24 2.16 -2.80
C CYS A 543 0.72 2.02 -1.60
N VAL A 544 2.04 2.04 -1.83
CA VAL A 544 3.04 1.78 -0.77
C VAL A 544 3.73 3.03 -0.23
N LYS A 545 3.77 4.15 -0.97
CA LYS A 545 4.62 5.31 -0.59
C LYS A 545 4.31 5.92 0.77
N ASP A 546 3.05 5.87 1.20
CA ASP A 546 2.61 6.45 2.47
C ASP A 546 2.29 5.38 3.53
N ALA A 547 2.30 4.09 3.15
CA ALA A 547 2.11 2.95 4.05
C ALA A 547 3.06 3.03 5.24
N SER A 548 2.54 2.78 6.44
CA SER A 548 3.29 2.83 7.70
C SER A 548 2.85 1.63 8.57
N PRO A 549 3.72 1.02 9.40
CA PRO A 549 3.42 -0.22 10.12
C PRO A 549 2.06 -0.20 10.87
N GLY A 550 1.17 -1.12 10.49
CA GLY A 550 -0.19 -1.24 11.05
C GLY A 550 -1.15 -0.07 10.83
N ALA A 551 -0.75 0.98 10.10
CA ALA A 551 -1.59 2.14 9.83
C ALA A 551 -2.51 1.92 8.61
N ASP A 552 -3.72 2.48 8.67
CA ASP A 552 -4.69 2.43 7.58
C ASP A 552 -4.32 3.45 6.48
N VAL A 553 -4.39 3.04 5.21
CA VAL A 553 -3.93 3.81 4.05
C VAL A 553 -5.12 4.34 3.27
N LYS A 554 -5.18 5.65 3.03
CA LYS A 554 -6.22 6.28 2.21
C LYS A 554 -5.90 6.22 0.73
N PHE A 555 -6.86 5.82 -0.10
CA PHE A 555 -6.73 5.77 -1.54
C PHE A 555 -7.65 6.78 -2.25
N SER A 556 -7.15 7.45 -3.30
CA SER A 556 -8.00 8.13 -4.29
C SER A 556 -7.28 8.35 -5.63
N ARG A 557 -7.99 8.29 -6.77
CA ARG A 557 -7.45 8.60 -8.11
C ARG A 557 -6.79 9.99 -8.17
N PRO A 558 -7.36 11.07 -7.59
CA PRO A 558 -6.69 12.37 -7.54
C PRO A 558 -5.33 12.37 -6.81
N ALA A 559 -5.24 11.71 -5.65
CA ALA A 559 -3.98 11.64 -4.89
C ALA A 559 -2.93 10.77 -5.59
N LEU A 560 -3.35 9.69 -6.26
CA LEU A 560 -2.50 8.88 -7.13
C LEU A 560 -1.91 9.72 -8.26
N VAL A 561 -2.75 10.47 -8.97
CA VAL A 561 -2.32 11.31 -10.09
C VAL A 561 -1.41 12.45 -9.62
N LEU A 562 -1.65 13.05 -8.45
CA LEU A 562 -0.69 13.98 -7.84
C LEU A 562 0.66 13.32 -7.61
N ALA A 563 0.70 12.16 -6.97
CA ALA A 563 1.93 11.44 -6.67
C ALA A 563 2.69 11.05 -7.94
N HIS A 564 1.98 10.55 -8.96
CA HIS A 564 2.54 10.28 -10.28
C HIS A 564 3.20 11.52 -10.88
N ASN A 565 2.44 12.62 -11.08
CA ASN A 565 2.97 13.83 -11.72
C ASN A 565 4.19 14.38 -10.94
N THR A 566 4.11 14.49 -9.62
CA THR A 566 5.08 15.28 -8.84
C THR A 566 6.18 14.49 -8.11
N GLU A 567 6.09 13.15 -8.04
CA GLU A 567 7.13 12.29 -7.43
C GLU A 567 7.74 11.33 -8.46
N LEU A 568 6.95 10.82 -9.42
CA LEU A 568 7.47 9.96 -10.49
C LEU A 568 7.94 10.77 -11.70
N ALA A 569 7.09 11.62 -12.29
CA ALA A 569 7.47 12.41 -13.47
C ALA A 569 8.42 13.57 -13.13
N ASP A 570 7.98 14.54 -12.31
CA ASP A 570 8.72 15.80 -12.07
C ASP A 570 10.05 15.61 -11.31
N ALA A 571 10.17 14.55 -10.50
CA ALA A 571 11.38 14.24 -9.74
C ALA A 571 12.24 13.18 -10.45
N PHE A 572 11.87 11.89 -10.43
CA PHE A 572 12.75 10.84 -10.98
C PHE A 572 12.84 10.87 -12.51
N GLY A 573 11.70 10.93 -13.22
CA GLY A 573 11.64 10.92 -14.68
C GLY A 573 12.38 12.12 -15.31
N ASN A 574 12.17 13.31 -14.77
CA ASN A 574 12.85 14.54 -15.16
C ASN A 574 14.36 14.50 -14.87
N LEU A 575 14.79 13.95 -13.72
CA LEU A 575 16.22 13.80 -13.40
C LEU A 575 16.92 12.92 -14.45
N LEU A 576 16.34 11.77 -14.77
CA LEU A 576 16.84 10.86 -15.79
C LEU A 576 16.84 11.49 -17.20
N HIS A 577 15.77 12.20 -17.57
CA HIS A 577 15.69 12.88 -18.85
C HIS A 577 16.77 13.95 -18.99
N ARG A 578 16.98 14.79 -17.97
CA ARG A 578 18.06 15.79 -17.93
C ARG A 578 19.43 15.11 -18.00
N ALA A 579 19.66 14.06 -17.22
CA ALA A 579 20.93 13.32 -17.21
C ALA A 579 21.29 12.73 -18.59
N THR A 580 20.35 12.02 -19.21
CA THR A 580 20.58 11.35 -20.50
C THR A 580 20.71 12.35 -21.66
N ALA A 581 19.88 13.40 -21.70
CA ALA A 581 19.97 14.45 -22.73
C ALA A 581 21.28 15.26 -22.64
N LEU A 582 21.76 15.58 -21.44
CA LEU A 582 23.04 16.25 -21.25
C LEU A 582 24.23 15.35 -21.61
N ALA A 583 24.20 14.07 -21.21
CA ALA A 583 25.23 13.10 -21.62
C ALA A 583 25.29 12.94 -23.15
N SER A 584 24.13 12.94 -23.83
CA SER A 584 24.07 12.87 -25.31
C SER A 584 24.61 14.11 -26.00
N SER A 585 24.51 15.29 -25.40
CA SER A 585 24.87 16.58 -26.01
C SER A 585 26.21 17.16 -25.55
N LYS A 586 26.77 16.67 -24.44
CA LYS A 586 28.02 17.15 -23.82
C LYS A 586 29.03 16.03 -23.50
N CYS A 587 28.66 14.75 -23.64
CA CYS A 587 29.51 13.59 -23.40
C CYS A 587 29.37 12.50 -24.47
N ASN A 588 29.01 12.90 -25.71
CA ASN A 588 28.87 12.03 -26.89
C ASN A 588 27.96 10.78 -26.69
N GLY A 589 27.00 10.83 -25.76
CA GLY A 589 26.14 9.68 -25.44
C GLY A 589 26.86 8.57 -24.68
N GLN A 590 27.88 8.90 -23.89
CA GLN A 590 28.67 7.96 -23.10
C GLN A 590 28.79 8.40 -21.64
N VAL A 591 29.03 7.44 -20.74
CA VAL A 591 29.43 7.71 -19.35
C VAL A 591 30.85 8.29 -19.35
N PRO A 592 31.08 9.51 -18.78
CA PRO A 592 32.41 10.11 -18.73
C PRO A 592 33.42 9.30 -17.91
N ALA A 593 34.70 9.69 -17.98
CA ALA A 593 35.75 9.13 -17.14
C ALA A 593 35.42 9.19 -15.64
N PRO A 594 36.05 8.33 -14.80
CA PRO A 594 35.97 8.50 -13.35
C PRO A 594 36.72 9.78 -12.99
N VAL A 595 36.04 10.66 -12.28
CA VAL A 595 36.52 11.99 -11.90
C VAL A 595 36.89 12.02 -10.42
N LYS A 596 37.62 13.07 -10.01
CA LYS A 596 37.61 13.47 -8.61
C LYS A 596 36.21 13.97 -8.23
N VAL A 597 35.93 14.05 -6.93
CA VAL A 597 34.64 14.52 -6.39
C VAL A 597 34.88 15.84 -5.65
N GLU A 598 35.07 16.90 -6.43
CA GLU A 598 35.36 18.27 -5.98
C GLU A 598 34.07 19.12 -5.91
N VAL A 599 33.06 18.87 -6.75
CA VAL A 599 31.73 19.55 -6.70
C VAL A 599 30.77 18.97 -5.66
N GLY A 600 31.22 17.99 -4.87
CA GLY A 600 30.38 17.27 -3.90
C GLY A 600 29.40 16.27 -4.55
N LYS A 601 28.82 15.40 -3.72
CA LYS A 601 27.95 14.30 -4.18
C LYS A 601 26.48 14.75 -4.29
N PRO A 602 25.69 14.19 -5.24
CA PRO A 602 24.25 14.50 -5.37
C PRO A 602 23.42 14.14 -4.14
N PHE A 603 23.85 13.14 -3.36
CA PHE A 603 23.31 12.75 -2.06
C PHE A 603 24.28 11.78 -1.35
N ASP A 604 24.04 11.48 -0.07
CA ASP A 604 24.74 10.38 0.62
C ASP A 604 24.08 9.02 0.35
N LEU A 605 24.77 8.19 -0.44
CA LEU A 605 24.38 6.82 -0.78
C LEU A 605 24.56 5.83 0.39
N ALA A 606 25.45 6.11 1.35
CA ALA A 606 25.61 5.29 2.54
C ALA A 606 24.44 5.48 3.51
N SER A 607 24.02 6.73 3.77
CA SER A 607 22.74 7.03 4.44
C SER A 607 21.57 6.37 3.71
N LEU A 608 21.45 6.50 2.38
CA LEU A 608 20.34 5.89 1.63
C LEU A 608 20.25 4.37 1.85
N ARG A 609 21.39 3.66 1.83
CA ARG A 609 21.47 2.22 2.17
C ARG A 609 21.06 1.96 3.63
N ASN A 610 21.62 2.68 4.58
CA ASN A 610 21.39 2.45 6.01
C ASN A 610 19.93 2.72 6.41
N ASP A 611 19.35 3.80 5.90
CA ASP A 611 17.94 4.16 6.13
C ASP A 611 17.00 3.15 5.45
N SER A 612 17.39 2.61 4.29
CA SER A 612 16.65 1.54 3.60
C SER A 612 16.67 0.21 4.39
N VAL A 613 17.83 -0.18 4.94
CA VAL A 613 17.95 -1.34 5.84
C VAL A 613 17.09 -1.16 7.09
N LYS A 614 17.14 0.03 7.71
CA LYS A 614 16.33 0.36 8.89
C LYS A 614 14.81 0.32 8.61
N ALA A 615 14.38 0.90 7.49
CA ALA A 615 12.98 0.90 7.08
C ALA A 615 12.47 -0.54 6.85
N MET A 616 13.23 -1.36 6.11
CA MET A 616 12.83 -2.73 5.78
C MET A 616 12.93 -3.69 6.98
N ALA A 617 13.83 -3.44 7.94
CA ALA A 617 13.88 -4.20 9.20
C ALA A 617 12.62 -4.04 10.07
N SER A 618 11.87 -2.95 9.90
CA SER A 618 10.56 -2.69 10.53
C SER A 618 9.39 -2.71 9.53
N LEU A 619 9.65 -3.21 8.32
CA LEU A 619 8.71 -3.34 7.20
C LEU A 619 7.97 -2.03 6.83
N ASP A 620 8.58 -0.87 7.12
CA ASP A 620 8.08 0.46 6.78
C ASP A 620 8.43 0.81 5.32
N VAL A 621 7.70 0.18 4.39
CA VAL A 621 7.87 0.39 2.94
C VAL A 621 7.59 1.84 2.52
N GLY A 622 6.81 2.59 3.29
CA GLY A 622 6.59 4.02 3.04
C GLY A 622 7.78 4.87 3.48
N ALA A 623 8.41 4.60 4.62
CA ALA A 623 9.68 5.25 4.99
C ALA A 623 10.77 4.99 3.95
N TYR A 624 10.86 3.77 3.43
CA TYR A 624 11.72 3.42 2.29
C TYR A 624 11.41 4.30 1.07
N ALA A 625 10.16 4.32 0.60
CA ALA A 625 9.76 5.12 -0.55
C ALA A 625 10.00 6.64 -0.39
N LYS A 626 9.68 7.18 0.79
CA LYS A 626 9.94 8.58 1.16
C LYS A 626 11.44 8.90 1.16
N ARG A 627 12.29 7.95 1.61
CA ARG A 627 13.75 8.07 1.64
C ARG A 627 14.38 8.02 0.24
N VAL A 628 13.89 7.17 -0.66
CA VAL A 628 14.33 7.12 -2.06
C VAL A 628 13.98 8.43 -2.77
N MET A 629 12.73 8.89 -2.66
CA MET A 629 12.30 10.15 -3.29
C MET A 629 12.92 11.40 -2.65
N ALA A 630 13.47 11.32 -1.43
CA ALA A 630 14.32 12.38 -0.89
C ALA A 630 15.59 12.52 -1.74
N CYS A 631 16.36 11.45 -1.94
CA CYS A 631 17.55 11.51 -2.80
C CYS A 631 17.25 11.89 -4.25
N CYS A 632 16.07 11.53 -4.79
CA CYS A 632 15.61 12.06 -6.08
C CYS A 632 15.52 13.59 -6.07
N ARG A 633 14.96 14.21 -5.03
CA ARG A 633 14.86 15.67 -4.90
C ARG A 633 16.22 16.31 -4.62
N ASP A 634 17.05 15.69 -3.79
CA ASP A 634 18.40 16.16 -3.46
C ASP A 634 19.26 16.25 -4.74
N ALA A 635 19.29 15.17 -5.54
CA ALA A 635 19.97 15.16 -6.84
C ALA A 635 19.39 16.18 -7.84
N ASN A 636 18.05 16.35 -7.87
CA ASN A 636 17.40 17.37 -8.70
C ASN A 636 17.79 18.79 -8.34
N LYS A 637 18.00 19.08 -7.04
CA LYS A 637 18.50 20.36 -6.53
C LYS A 637 19.98 20.53 -6.81
N TRP A 638 20.82 19.55 -6.47
CA TRP A 638 22.27 19.60 -6.68
C TRP A 638 22.63 19.92 -8.14
N VAL A 639 21.97 19.28 -9.12
CA VAL A 639 22.20 19.58 -10.55
C VAL A 639 21.60 20.93 -10.98
N ALA A 640 20.59 21.45 -10.26
CA ALA A 640 20.02 22.78 -10.51
C ALA A 640 20.87 23.91 -9.91
N ASP A 641 21.55 23.69 -8.79
CA ASP A 641 22.49 24.64 -8.19
C ASP A 641 23.80 24.75 -9.00
N LEU A 642 24.18 23.67 -9.71
CA LEU A 642 25.42 23.60 -10.50
C LEU A 642 25.27 24.01 -11.97
N GLU A 643 24.05 24.05 -12.51
CA GLU A 643 23.69 24.49 -13.87
C GLU A 643 24.62 24.01 -15.02
N PRO A 644 24.89 22.69 -15.17
CA PRO A 644 25.82 22.16 -16.18
C PRO A 644 25.46 22.47 -17.64
N TRP A 645 24.22 22.91 -17.92
CA TRP A 645 23.78 23.40 -19.23
C TRP A 645 24.29 24.82 -19.55
N LYS A 646 24.63 25.64 -18.54
CA LYS A 646 25.23 26.97 -18.72
C LYS A 646 26.77 26.94 -18.77
N MET A 647 27.39 25.85 -18.32
CA MET A 647 28.85 25.71 -18.31
C MET A 647 29.42 25.74 -19.74
N LYS A 648 30.21 26.77 -20.02
CA LYS A 648 31.03 26.93 -21.22
C LYS A 648 32.18 25.90 -21.23
N ASP A 649 32.95 25.87 -22.32
CA ASP A 649 33.97 24.84 -22.57
C ASP A 649 35.31 25.10 -21.86
N ASP A 650 35.52 26.30 -21.31
CA ASP A 650 36.50 26.60 -20.27
C ASP A 650 36.26 25.82 -18.96
N ALA A 651 35.00 25.46 -18.68
CA ALA A 651 34.57 24.64 -17.56
C ALA A 651 34.27 23.18 -17.93
N ALA A 652 34.84 22.68 -19.05
CA ALA A 652 34.52 21.35 -19.59
C ALA A 652 34.74 20.19 -18.60
N ASP A 653 35.83 20.20 -17.82
CA ASP A 653 36.15 19.11 -16.87
C ASP A 653 35.14 19.07 -15.72
N LYS A 654 34.84 20.23 -15.12
CA LYS A 654 33.80 20.38 -14.09
C LYS A 654 32.42 19.95 -14.62
N ARG A 655 32.12 20.26 -15.89
CA ARG A 655 30.89 19.82 -16.55
C ARG A 655 30.86 18.29 -16.72
N GLN A 656 31.96 17.65 -17.11
CA GLN A 656 32.06 16.20 -17.17
C GLN A 656 31.91 15.54 -15.79
N GLU A 657 32.49 16.13 -14.74
CA GLU A 657 32.33 15.66 -13.35
C GLU A 657 30.85 15.68 -12.92
N VAL A 658 30.16 16.81 -13.12
CA VAL A 658 28.74 16.93 -12.79
C VAL A 658 27.91 15.90 -13.56
N LEU A 659 28.20 15.65 -14.84
CA LEU A 659 27.47 14.68 -15.64
C LEU A 659 27.79 13.22 -15.27
N ARG A 660 29.03 12.90 -14.86
CA ARG A 660 29.40 11.59 -14.32
C ARG A 660 28.62 11.28 -13.05
N LEU A 661 28.67 12.20 -12.06
CA LEU A 661 27.99 12.04 -10.77
C LEU A 661 26.46 12.00 -10.93
N LEU A 662 25.90 12.75 -11.89
CA LEU A 662 24.48 12.74 -12.21
C LEU A 662 24.02 11.39 -12.81
N LEU A 663 24.80 10.80 -13.72
CA LEU A 663 24.51 9.47 -14.27
C LEU A 663 24.60 8.38 -13.19
N GLU A 664 25.61 8.44 -12.33
CA GLU A 664 25.77 7.55 -11.17
C GLU A 664 24.61 7.69 -10.16
N ALA A 665 24.11 8.91 -9.93
CA ALA A 665 22.92 9.14 -9.12
C ALA A 665 21.67 8.52 -9.73
N CYS A 666 21.44 8.70 -11.04
CA CYS A 666 20.34 8.03 -11.75
C CYS A 666 20.47 6.50 -11.71
N TYR A 667 21.69 5.96 -11.85
CA TYR A 667 21.98 4.53 -11.74
C TYR A 667 21.63 3.97 -10.37
N ALA A 668 22.17 4.57 -9.30
CA ALA A 668 21.88 4.15 -7.93
C ALA A 668 20.38 4.28 -7.60
N LEU A 669 19.76 5.42 -7.93
CA LEU A 669 18.33 5.63 -7.70
C LEU A 669 17.45 4.64 -8.47
N SER A 670 17.85 4.19 -9.67
CA SER A 670 17.13 3.14 -10.40
C SER A 670 17.07 1.83 -9.59
N LEU A 671 18.18 1.42 -9.00
CA LEU A 671 18.26 0.19 -8.19
C LEU A 671 17.46 0.28 -6.88
N PHE A 672 17.38 1.46 -6.26
CA PHE A 672 16.53 1.71 -5.09
C PHE A 672 15.05 1.97 -5.44
N LEU A 673 14.73 2.37 -6.67
CA LEU A 673 13.35 2.52 -7.14
C LEU A 673 12.72 1.18 -7.54
N ALA A 674 13.53 0.19 -7.93
CA ALA A 674 13.10 -1.09 -8.48
C ALA A 674 12.08 -1.91 -7.66
N PRO A 675 12.06 -1.91 -6.31
CA PRO A 675 10.97 -2.54 -5.57
C PRO A 675 9.62 -1.86 -5.81
N LEU A 676 9.63 -0.54 -5.95
CA LEU A 676 8.43 0.31 -5.97
C LEU A 676 7.86 0.42 -7.40
N ALA A 677 8.72 0.77 -8.36
CA ALA A 677 8.38 0.99 -9.76
C ALA A 677 9.36 0.20 -10.66
N PRO A 678 9.19 -1.14 -10.76
CA PRO A 678 10.15 -2.03 -11.42
C PRO A 678 10.31 -1.78 -12.93
N ARG A 679 9.26 -1.35 -13.66
CA ARG A 679 9.39 -1.11 -15.12
C ARG A 679 10.28 0.11 -15.38
N ALA A 680 9.92 1.25 -14.81
CA ALA A 680 10.64 2.51 -14.91
C ALA A 680 12.08 2.41 -14.38
N ALA A 681 12.31 1.71 -13.27
CA ALA A 681 13.65 1.40 -12.78
C ALA A 681 14.48 0.61 -13.82
N THR A 682 13.88 -0.40 -14.46
CA THR A 682 14.56 -1.23 -15.47
C THR A 682 14.92 -0.43 -16.72
N PHE A 683 14.01 0.42 -17.22
CA PHE A 683 14.32 1.33 -18.34
C PHE A 683 15.35 2.39 -17.96
N ALA A 684 15.26 2.98 -16.76
CA ALA A 684 16.21 3.98 -16.28
C ALA A 684 17.64 3.43 -16.20
N LEU A 685 17.81 2.22 -15.66
CA LEU A 685 19.09 1.53 -15.57
C LEU A 685 19.71 1.29 -16.96
N ARG A 686 18.91 0.75 -17.89
CA ARG A 686 19.34 0.50 -19.29
C ARG A 686 19.73 1.80 -19.99
N ARG A 687 18.97 2.89 -19.79
CA ARG A 687 19.22 4.21 -20.41
C ARG A 687 20.50 4.89 -19.93
N VAL A 688 20.96 4.67 -18.69
CA VAL A 688 22.25 5.21 -18.20
C VAL A 688 23.45 4.30 -18.51
N GLY A 689 23.28 3.26 -19.31
CA GLY A 689 24.33 2.28 -19.61
C GLY A 689 24.69 1.36 -18.44
N GLY A 690 23.82 1.28 -17.43
CA GLY A 690 24.06 0.56 -16.19
C GLY A 690 23.73 -0.92 -16.28
N GLN A 691 24.59 -1.75 -15.68
CA GLN A 691 24.32 -3.18 -15.45
C GLN A 691 23.64 -3.40 -14.09
N PRO A 692 22.79 -4.43 -13.91
CA PRO A 692 22.17 -4.72 -12.62
C PRO A 692 23.23 -4.98 -11.54
N MET A 693 23.14 -4.28 -10.40
CA MET A 693 23.97 -4.55 -9.21
C MET A 693 23.11 -4.61 -7.94
N ALA A 694 23.48 -5.47 -6.99
CA ALA A 694 22.86 -5.52 -5.67
C ALA A 694 23.09 -4.20 -4.90
N THR A 695 22.08 -3.70 -4.19
CA THR A 695 22.14 -2.40 -3.50
C THR A 695 23.16 -2.38 -2.35
N SER A 696 23.54 -3.55 -1.82
CA SER A 696 24.64 -3.76 -0.88
C SER A 696 26.04 -3.52 -1.48
N LYS A 697 26.21 -3.75 -2.79
CA LYS A 697 27.52 -3.75 -3.49
C LYS A 697 27.90 -2.42 -4.15
N LEU A 698 26.95 -1.48 -4.23
CA LEU A 698 27.22 -0.12 -4.71
C LEU A 698 28.30 0.58 -3.87
N LYS A 699 29.19 1.30 -4.53
CA LYS A 699 30.23 2.11 -3.89
C LYS A 699 29.70 3.51 -3.56
N ALA A 700 29.92 3.95 -2.32
CA ALA A 700 29.44 5.24 -1.81
C ALA A 700 30.20 6.47 -2.35
N ASP A 701 31.20 6.25 -3.21
CA ASP A 701 31.98 7.28 -3.92
C ASP A 701 31.35 7.69 -5.26
N PHE A 702 30.33 6.97 -5.75
CA PHE A 702 29.74 7.11 -7.09
C PHE A 702 30.73 6.72 -8.21
N SER A 703 31.45 5.60 -8.06
CA SER A 703 32.30 4.97 -9.10
C SER A 703 31.78 3.60 -9.60
N ASN A 704 30.48 3.47 -9.84
CA ASN A 704 29.81 2.20 -10.19
C ASN A 704 29.64 1.97 -11.68
N LEU A 705 29.41 3.02 -12.48
CA LEU A 705 29.21 2.91 -13.92
C LEU A 705 30.54 2.69 -14.65
N GLN A 706 30.50 1.88 -15.70
CA GLN A 706 31.64 1.69 -16.59
C GLN A 706 31.81 2.94 -17.49
N THR A 707 33.00 3.53 -17.48
CA THR A 707 33.40 4.60 -18.40
C THR A 707 33.25 4.16 -19.85
N GLY A 708 32.73 5.05 -20.71
CA GLY A 708 32.47 4.74 -22.12
C GLY A 708 31.20 3.91 -22.35
N ALA A 709 30.50 3.45 -21.31
CA ALA A 709 29.21 2.77 -21.46
C ALA A 709 28.19 3.71 -22.13
N ARG A 710 27.41 3.17 -23.06
CA ARG A 710 26.48 3.96 -23.89
C ARG A 710 25.27 4.44 -23.08
N VAL A 711 25.13 5.76 -22.99
CA VAL A 711 23.94 6.43 -22.45
C VAL A 711 22.96 6.65 -23.60
N THR A 712 21.71 6.24 -23.40
CA THR A 712 20.65 6.29 -24.42
C THR A 712 19.51 7.20 -23.94
N PRO A 713 19.34 8.40 -24.53
CA PRO A 713 18.15 9.22 -24.32
C PRO A 713 16.88 8.50 -24.80
N GLY A 714 15.73 8.89 -24.25
CA GLY A 714 14.42 8.39 -24.67
C GLY A 714 13.29 9.26 -24.11
N ALA A 715 12.06 8.97 -24.53
CA ALA A 715 10.86 9.69 -24.09
C ALA A 715 10.71 9.69 -22.54
N PRO A 716 10.01 10.65 -21.93
CA PRO A 716 9.77 10.65 -20.49
C PRO A 716 9.18 9.31 -20.00
N LEU A 717 9.77 8.70 -18.96
CA LEU A 717 9.29 7.42 -18.41
C LEU A 717 7.84 7.52 -17.90
N PHE A 718 7.49 8.69 -17.37
CA PHE A 718 6.19 9.01 -16.82
C PHE A 718 5.66 10.22 -17.59
N ALA A 719 4.58 10.01 -18.35
CA ALA A 719 3.85 11.07 -19.03
C ALA A 719 2.92 11.75 -18.02
N GLN A 720 3.03 13.06 -17.82
CA GLN A 720 2.12 13.76 -16.91
C GLN A 720 0.66 13.50 -17.30
N ILE A 721 -0.11 13.00 -16.35
CA ILE A 721 -1.53 12.71 -16.51
C ILE A 721 -2.28 14.05 -16.46
N GLU A 722 -2.89 14.45 -17.59
CA GLU A 722 -3.87 15.54 -17.59
C GLU A 722 -5.00 15.20 -16.61
N VAL A 723 -5.50 16.19 -15.88
CA VAL A 723 -6.47 15.96 -14.81
C VAL A 723 -7.74 16.73 -15.09
N ASP A 724 -8.83 15.96 -15.18
CA ASP A 724 -10.18 16.46 -15.38
C ASP A 724 -10.53 17.55 -14.36
N GLY A 725 -11.25 18.58 -14.83
CA GLY A 725 -11.29 19.91 -14.22
C GLY A 725 -11.58 19.92 -12.71
N GLY A 726 -10.65 20.47 -11.94
CA GLY A 726 -10.81 20.76 -10.50
C GLY A 726 -9.84 20.02 -9.58
N ALA A 727 -9.64 18.71 -9.80
CA ALA A 727 -8.94 17.87 -8.81
C ALA A 727 -7.44 18.20 -8.68
N SER A 728 -6.71 18.36 -9.80
CA SER A 728 -5.28 18.72 -9.76
C SER A 728 -5.03 20.16 -9.33
N ALA A 729 -5.94 21.09 -9.62
CA ALA A 729 -5.78 22.49 -9.20
C ALA A 729 -5.73 22.64 -7.68
N ALA A 730 -6.43 21.77 -6.93
CA ALA A 730 -6.31 21.68 -5.48
C ALA A 730 -5.00 20.97 -5.05
N LEU A 731 -4.74 19.78 -5.60
CA LEU A 731 -3.67 18.88 -5.16
C LEU A 731 -2.25 19.32 -5.58
N ALA A 732 -2.08 19.90 -6.77
CA ALA A 732 -0.79 20.44 -7.22
C ALA A 732 -0.41 21.74 -6.47
N LYS A 733 -1.40 22.57 -6.11
CA LYS A 733 -1.18 23.72 -5.20
C LYS A 733 -0.72 23.26 -3.82
N GLU A 734 -1.17 22.10 -3.35
CA GLU A 734 -0.77 21.50 -2.07
C GLU A 734 0.75 21.20 -1.99
N LYS A 735 1.42 20.97 -3.14
CA LYS A 735 2.86 20.66 -3.18
C LYS A 735 3.81 21.85 -3.35
N LYS A 736 3.33 23.03 -3.75
CA LYS A 736 4.11 24.27 -3.56
C LYS A 736 4.18 24.73 -2.09
N LYS A 737 3.48 24.07 -1.16
CA LYS A 737 3.50 24.35 0.29
C LYS A 737 4.48 23.49 1.13
N LYS A 738 5.38 22.67 0.54
CA LYS A 738 6.20 21.69 1.31
C LYS A 738 7.70 21.54 0.97
N VAL A 739 8.41 22.66 0.81
CA VAL A 739 9.86 22.85 1.13
C VAL A 739 9.95 24.33 1.59
N VAL A 740 10.53 24.75 2.71
CA VAL A 740 11.71 24.30 3.50
C VAL A 740 11.31 23.73 4.87
N SER A 741 12.27 23.23 5.65
CA SER A 741 12.06 22.49 6.91
C SER A 741 12.84 23.06 8.10
N LYS A 742 12.26 22.95 9.31
CA LYS A 742 12.90 22.33 10.49
C LYS A 742 11.92 22.08 11.64
N LYS A 743 12.29 21.17 12.54
CA LYS A 743 11.67 20.89 13.87
C LYS A 743 12.63 21.42 14.94
N PRO A 744 12.13 21.85 16.10
CA PRO A 744 12.03 20.96 17.29
C PRO A 744 10.71 21.19 18.07
N GLU A 745 10.32 20.49 19.15
CA GLU A 745 10.58 19.13 19.67
C GLU A 745 9.39 18.71 20.59
N ALA A 746 9.46 17.54 21.22
CA ALA A 746 8.64 17.12 22.38
C ALA A 746 7.14 17.51 22.42
N PHE A 747 6.27 16.62 21.93
CA PHE A 747 4.86 16.60 22.36
C PHE A 747 4.71 15.73 23.61
N VAL A 748 4.28 16.33 24.72
CA VAL A 748 3.85 15.64 25.94
C VAL A 748 2.35 15.84 26.09
N ASP A 749 1.60 14.76 26.34
CA ASP A 749 0.16 14.85 26.65
C ASP A 749 -0.04 15.10 28.14
N TYR A 750 -0.92 16.04 28.50
CA TYR A 750 -1.27 16.35 29.88
C TYR A 750 -2.73 16.79 30.05
N THR A 751 -3.14 16.76 31.32
CA THR A 751 -4.52 16.75 31.82
C THR A 751 -5.21 18.12 31.85
N ASP A 752 -6.53 18.10 32.01
CA ASP A 752 -7.39 19.26 31.77
C ASP A 752 -7.42 20.26 32.95
N ALA A 753 -6.61 21.31 32.84
CA ALA A 753 -6.75 22.56 33.57
C ALA A 753 -6.94 23.71 32.56
N ASP A 754 -8.11 24.36 32.59
CA ASP A 754 -8.60 25.17 31.47
C ASP A 754 -7.92 26.53 31.27
N ASP A 755 -7.09 26.98 32.21
CA ASP A 755 -6.38 28.27 32.16
C ASP A 755 -5.28 28.37 31.09
N THR A 756 -5.03 27.28 30.35
CA THR A 756 -4.04 27.23 29.27
C THR A 756 -4.62 27.39 27.87
N ALA A 757 -5.96 27.37 27.71
CA ALA A 757 -6.61 27.26 26.40
C ALA A 757 -6.18 28.35 25.40
N ALA A 758 -6.12 29.62 25.84
CA ALA A 758 -5.69 30.74 25.01
C ALA A 758 -4.22 30.64 24.57
N SER A 759 -3.32 30.25 25.48
CA SER A 759 -1.88 30.08 25.20
C SER A 759 -1.55 28.95 24.21
N ARG A 760 -2.55 28.18 23.79
CA ARG A 760 -2.44 27.11 22.80
C ARG A 760 -3.08 27.45 21.47
N LEU A 761 -3.70 28.63 21.34
CA LEU A 761 -4.09 29.21 20.06
C LEU A 761 -2.90 29.94 19.44
N ALA A 762 -2.71 29.77 18.14
CA ALA A 762 -1.76 30.58 17.38
C ALA A 762 -2.43 31.90 17.01
N LEU A 763 -2.48 32.85 17.94
CA LEU A 763 -2.90 34.22 17.67
C LEU A 763 -1.69 34.99 17.13
N VAL A 764 -1.74 35.38 15.86
CA VAL A 764 -0.57 35.87 15.10
C VAL A 764 -0.92 37.10 14.27
N VAL A 765 0.07 37.94 14.03
CA VAL A 765 -0.06 39.11 13.17
C VAL A 765 -0.19 38.67 11.71
N GLY A 766 -1.25 39.12 11.05
CA GLY A 766 -1.49 38.94 9.63
C GLY A 766 -1.54 40.27 8.89
N LYS A 767 -0.98 40.35 7.68
CA LYS A 767 -1.24 41.47 6.76
C LYS A 767 -2.13 41.01 5.60
N ILE A 768 -3.26 41.69 5.40
CA ILE A 768 -4.18 41.42 4.30
C ILE A 768 -3.52 41.90 2.99
N VAL A 769 -3.07 40.98 2.14
CA VAL A 769 -2.40 41.28 0.86
C VAL A 769 -3.37 41.31 -0.34
N GLU A 770 -4.54 40.70 -0.20
CA GLU A 770 -5.62 40.72 -1.20
C GLU A 770 -6.95 40.53 -0.47
N VAL A 771 -8.00 41.25 -0.87
CA VAL A 771 -9.34 41.12 -0.27
C VAL A 771 -10.40 41.46 -1.33
N TRP A 772 -11.46 40.65 -1.40
CA TRP A 772 -12.55 40.81 -2.36
C TRP A 772 -13.88 40.26 -1.80
N PRO A 773 -15.05 40.74 -2.28
CA PRO A 773 -16.36 40.19 -1.90
C PRO A 773 -16.48 38.69 -2.21
N HIS A 774 -17.09 37.91 -1.31
CA HIS A 774 -17.41 36.51 -1.59
C HIS A 774 -18.47 36.43 -2.70
N PRO A 775 -18.29 35.63 -3.77
CA PRO A 775 -19.20 35.60 -4.91
C PRO A 775 -20.63 35.22 -4.51
N ASP A 776 -20.78 34.22 -3.63
CA ASP A 776 -22.07 33.69 -3.18
C ASP A 776 -22.54 34.21 -1.80
N SER A 777 -22.03 35.36 -1.32
CA SER A 777 -22.46 35.90 -0.01
C SER A 777 -22.33 37.44 0.12
N ASP A 778 -23.36 38.07 0.69
CA ASP A 778 -23.47 39.50 0.99
C ASP A 778 -22.80 39.92 2.32
N LYS A 779 -22.18 38.98 3.03
CA LYS A 779 -21.66 39.16 4.41
C LYS A 779 -20.19 38.82 4.55
N LEU A 780 -19.58 38.24 3.53
CA LEU A 780 -18.24 37.66 3.61
C LEU A 780 -17.28 38.38 2.67
N PHE A 781 -16.14 38.80 3.21
CA PHE A 781 -14.96 38.97 2.37
C PHE A 781 -14.21 37.65 2.26
N CYS A 782 -13.60 37.44 1.10
CA CYS A 782 -12.53 36.48 0.90
C CYS A 782 -11.22 37.25 0.94
N GLU A 783 -10.27 36.76 1.74
CA GLU A 783 -9.03 37.46 2.08
C GLU A 783 -7.84 36.53 1.84
N LYS A 784 -6.73 37.11 1.40
CA LYS A 784 -5.40 36.50 1.48
C LYS A 784 -4.61 37.28 2.51
N ILE A 785 -4.25 36.62 3.62
CA ILE A 785 -3.59 37.25 4.76
C ILE A 785 -2.24 36.60 4.97
N ASP A 786 -1.15 37.35 4.76
CA ASP A 786 0.20 36.92 5.12
C ASP A 786 0.35 36.87 6.64
N CYS A 787 0.37 35.67 7.19
CA CYS A 787 0.55 35.40 8.61
C CYS A 787 2.01 35.04 8.95
N GLY A 788 2.97 35.35 8.06
CA GLY A 788 4.38 35.03 8.20
C GLY A 788 4.71 33.55 7.98
N GLU A 789 5.94 33.26 7.55
CA GLU A 789 6.36 31.91 7.11
C GLU A 789 6.14 30.83 8.19
N ALA A 790 6.40 31.17 9.46
CA ALA A 790 6.21 30.26 10.61
C ALA A 790 4.77 29.72 10.75
N PHE A 791 3.78 30.46 10.25
CA PHE A 791 2.37 30.08 10.24
C PHE A 791 1.85 29.78 8.83
N GLY A 792 2.75 29.49 7.88
CA GLY A 792 2.41 29.10 6.51
C GLY A 792 2.27 30.26 5.52
N GLY A 793 2.69 31.47 5.89
CA GLY A 793 2.65 32.66 5.05
C GLY A 793 1.22 33.09 4.72
N VAL A 794 0.96 33.32 3.43
CA VAL A 794 -0.34 33.76 2.93
C VAL A 794 -1.42 32.68 3.07
N ARG A 795 -2.43 32.97 3.89
CA ARG A 795 -3.61 32.14 4.15
C ARG A 795 -4.84 32.69 3.46
N GLU A 796 -5.66 31.80 2.92
CA GLU A 796 -7.03 32.12 2.50
C GLU A 796 -7.94 32.11 3.73
N VAL A 797 -8.61 33.24 4.01
CA VAL A 797 -9.53 33.45 5.13
C VAL A 797 -10.84 34.00 4.58
N ALA A 798 -11.97 33.66 5.20
CA ALA A 798 -13.23 34.36 4.98
C ALA A 798 -13.72 34.98 6.29
N SER A 799 -14.04 36.27 6.26
CA SER A 799 -14.40 37.07 7.43
C SER A 799 -15.78 37.71 7.26
N GLY A 800 -16.50 37.92 8.37
CA GLY A 800 -17.84 38.54 8.38
C GLY A 800 -17.87 40.05 8.15
N LEU A 801 -16.79 40.62 7.59
CA LEU A 801 -16.47 42.05 7.69
C LEU A 801 -17.14 42.94 6.64
N GLN A 802 -17.81 42.36 5.64
CA GLN A 802 -18.40 43.09 4.49
C GLN A 802 -19.49 44.10 4.87
N LYS A 803 -20.06 44.00 6.09
CA LYS A 803 -21.02 44.98 6.64
C LYS A 803 -20.37 46.15 7.39
N HIS A 804 -19.10 46.03 7.74
CA HIS A 804 -18.39 46.96 8.64
C HIS A 804 -17.23 47.67 7.93
N TYR A 805 -16.68 47.08 6.86
CA TYR A 805 -15.54 47.58 6.11
C TYR A 805 -15.77 47.46 4.60
N LYS A 806 -15.07 48.29 3.83
CA LYS A 806 -14.89 48.17 2.38
C LYS A 806 -13.59 47.43 2.07
N VAL A 807 -13.43 47.00 0.82
CA VAL A 807 -12.20 46.41 0.28
C VAL A 807 -10.98 47.30 0.57
N ASP A 808 -11.10 48.61 0.36
CA ASP A 808 -10.00 49.56 0.55
C ASP A 808 -9.65 49.84 2.03
N ASP A 809 -10.57 49.56 2.96
CA ASP A 809 -10.35 49.71 4.42
C ASP A 809 -9.59 48.51 5.02
N LEU A 810 -9.53 47.39 4.28
CA LEU A 810 -8.89 46.14 4.68
C LEU A 810 -7.64 45.82 3.85
N LYS A 811 -7.57 46.26 2.60
CA LYS A 811 -6.39 46.04 1.75
C LYS A 811 -5.13 46.64 2.39
N ASP A 812 -4.05 45.86 2.41
CA ASP A 812 -2.78 46.17 3.06
C ASP A 812 -2.86 46.38 4.59
N ARG A 813 -4.03 46.22 5.24
CA ARG A 813 -4.20 46.33 6.70
C ARG A 813 -3.47 45.21 7.44
N VAL A 814 -2.90 45.55 8.60
CA VAL A 814 -2.36 44.60 9.57
C VAL A 814 -3.42 44.31 10.63
N VAL A 815 -3.70 43.03 10.89
CA VAL A 815 -4.75 42.53 11.77
C VAL A 815 -4.23 41.34 12.60
N LEU A 816 -4.96 40.95 13.65
CA LEU A 816 -4.67 39.72 14.40
C LEU A 816 -5.49 38.53 13.88
N VAL A 817 -4.87 37.35 13.74
CA VAL A 817 -5.47 36.14 13.13
C VAL A 817 -5.28 34.90 14.01
N ALA A 818 -6.34 34.10 14.18
CA ALA A 818 -6.26 32.78 14.80
C ALA A 818 -5.85 31.71 13.75
N ALA A 819 -4.55 31.38 13.68
CA ALA A 819 -3.92 30.61 12.61
C ALA A 819 -3.79 29.08 12.84
N ASN A 820 -4.28 28.54 13.96
CA ASN A 820 -4.36 27.08 14.18
C ASN A 820 -5.79 26.55 14.35
N LEU A 821 -6.77 27.29 13.83
CA LEU A 821 -8.13 26.78 13.67
C LEU A 821 -8.19 25.80 12.50
N LYS A 822 -8.84 24.64 12.71
CA LYS A 822 -9.16 23.67 11.66
C LYS A 822 -9.99 24.34 10.57
N ALA A 823 -9.55 24.22 9.32
CA ALA A 823 -10.17 24.89 8.18
C ALA A 823 -11.66 24.54 8.02
N LYS A 824 -12.48 25.54 7.70
CA LYS A 824 -13.93 25.41 7.46
C LYS A 824 -14.31 26.06 6.14
N LYS A 825 -15.34 25.54 5.47
CA LYS A 825 -15.95 26.23 4.31
C LYS A 825 -17.01 27.20 4.81
N LEU A 826 -16.87 28.49 4.50
CA LEU A 826 -17.88 29.52 4.73
C LEU A 826 -18.43 29.93 3.36
N ALA A 827 -19.74 29.76 3.15
CA ALA A 827 -20.42 29.90 1.86
C ALA A 827 -19.79 29.13 0.66
N GLY A 828 -18.88 28.19 0.93
CA GLY A 828 -18.15 27.40 -0.06
C GLY A 828 -16.65 27.68 -0.09
N PHE A 829 -16.24 28.92 0.20
CA PHE A 829 -14.84 29.34 0.26
C PHE A 829 -14.11 28.75 1.50
N PRO A 830 -12.85 28.28 1.36
CA PRO A 830 -12.09 27.72 2.46
C PRO A 830 -11.48 28.83 3.35
N SER A 831 -11.93 28.92 4.60
CA SER A 831 -11.29 29.75 5.62
C SER A 831 -10.28 28.92 6.43
N HIS A 832 -9.00 29.27 6.31
CA HIS A 832 -7.86 28.67 7.01
C HIS A 832 -7.39 29.51 8.21
N GLY A 833 -8.29 30.24 8.84
CA GLY A 833 -8.04 31.06 10.01
C GLY A 833 -9.29 31.86 10.38
N MET A 834 -9.11 32.89 11.21
CA MET A 834 -10.18 33.85 11.54
C MET A 834 -9.52 35.17 11.95
N VAL A 835 -9.93 36.28 11.33
CA VAL A 835 -9.52 37.63 11.74
C VAL A 835 -10.22 37.95 13.05
N LEU A 836 -9.46 38.27 14.09
CA LEU A 836 -10.02 38.61 15.41
C LEU A 836 -10.52 40.05 15.42
N CYS A 837 -11.78 40.22 15.83
CA CYS A 837 -12.44 41.51 15.91
C CYS A 837 -13.11 41.71 17.27
N ALA A 838 -12.98 42.90 17.85
CA ALA A 838 -13.71 43.28 19.03
C ALA A 838 -15.10 43.80 18.64
N THR A 839 -16.13 43.29 19.30
CA THR A 839 -17.54 43.66 19.12
C THR A 839 -18.10 44.15 20.46
N ALA A 840 -18.57 45.40 20.48
CA ALA A 840 -19.19 46.01 21.66
C ALA A 840 -20.69 45.68 21.77
N PRO A 841 -21.33 45.91 22.95
CA PRO A 841 -22.74 45.54 23.17
C PRO A 841 -23.76 46.26 22.27
N ASP A 842 -23.38 47.38 21.63
CA ASP A 842 -24.20 48.11 20.66
C ASP A 842 -24.11 47.54 19.22
N GLY A 843 -23.28 46.53 19.00
CA GLY A 843 -23.03 45.94 17.68
C GLY A 843 -21.95 46.66 16.86
N SER A 844 -21.28 47.69 17.40
CA SER A 844 -20.08 48.25 16.79
C SER A 844 -18.93 47.23 16.82
N LEU A 845 -18.18 47.16 15.73
CA LEU A 845 -17.15 46.15 15.50
C LEU A 845 -15.89 46.81 14.96
N SER A 846 -14.73 46.44 15.52
CA SER A 846 -13.42 46.84 15.00
C SER A 846 -12.44 45.68 15.00
N CYS A 847 -11.52 45.64 14.02
CA CYS A 847 -10.43 44.67 14.01
C CYS A 847 -9.55 44.81 15.27
N VAL A 848 -8.96 43.71 15.74
CA VAL A 848 -7.84 43.79 16.69
C VAL A 848 -6.59 44.19 15.92
N ASP A 849 -6.13 45.41 16.17
CA ASP A 849 -4.97 46.05 15.56
C ASP A 849 -3.70 45.76 16.40
N PRO A 850 -2.68 45.08 15.81
CA PRO A 850 -1.39 44.88 16.46
C PRO A 850 -0.57 46.18 16.63
N PRO A 851 0.45 46.19 17.50
CA PRO A 851 1.40 47.30 17.60
C PRO A 851 2.02 47.69 16.24
N LYS A 852 2.23 48.98 15.98
CA LYS A 852 2.79 49.49 14.71
C LYS A 852 4.21 48.97 14.38
N SER A 853 4.91 48.41 15.37
CA SER A 853 6.23 47.77 15.23
C SER A 853 6.17 46.29 14.82
N ALA A 854 4.99 45.66 14.94
CA ALA A 854 4.80 44.25 14.71
C ALA A 854 4.74 43.89 13.21
N LYS A 855 5.10 42.65 12.89
CA LYS A 855 5.29 42.14 11.51
C LYS A 855 4.48 40.86 11.30
N PRO A 856 4.09 40.54 10.06
CA PRO A 856 3.49 39.24 9.71
C PRO A 856 4.23 38.05 10.35
N GLY A 857 3.51 37.28 11.16
CA GLY A 857 4.04 36.13 11.90
C GLY A 857 4.59 36.41 13.31
N ASP A 858 4.60 37.65 13.78
CA ASP A 858 4.72 37.93 15.22
C ASP A 858 3.55 37.26 15.98
N VAL A 859 3.81 36.78 17.19
CA VAL A 859 2.87 35.96 17.97
C VAL A 859 2.46 36.68 19.25
N VAL A 860 1.18 36.60 19.61
CA VAL A 860 0.69 37.12 20.89
C VAL A 860 1.22 36.28 22.05
N ALA A 861 1.98 36.91 22.93
CA ALA A 861 2.34 36.40 24.24
C ALA A 861 1.24 36.71 25.28
N LEU A 862 1.03 35.79 26.22
CA LEU A 862 0.16 35.99 27.38
C LEU A 862 0.98 35.81 28.66
N ALA A 863 1.19 36.89 29.41
CA ALA A 863 2.16 36.95 30.50
C ALA A 863 1.92 35.85 31.58
N GLY A 864 2.93 34.98 31.75
CA GLY A 864 2.91 33.86 32.69
C GLY A 864 2.39 32.53 32.11
N LEU A 865 1.79 32.52 30.91
CA LEU A 865 1.37 31.28 30.23
C LEU A 865 2.42 30.86 29.19
N LYS A 866 2.95 29.64 29.29
CA LYS A 866 3.93 29.08 28.35
C LYS A 866 3.51 27.70 27.87
N ASN A 867 3.03 27.61 26.63
CA ASN A 867 2.72 26.35 25.94
C ASN A 867 3.08 26.48 24.45
N PRO A 868 3.46 25.39 23.76
CA PRO A 868 3.51 25.38 22.30
C PRO A 868 2.07 25.42 21.72
N PRO A 869 1.87 26.05 20.55
CA PRO A 869 0.58 26.04 19.87
C PRO A 869 0.06 24.62 19.62
N ALA A 870 -1.24 24.40 19.87
CA ALA A 870 -1.88 23.13 19.58
C ALA A 870 -2.02 22.91 18.06
N SER A 871 -2.00 21.64 17.63
CA SER A 871 -2.38 21.30 16.25
C SER A 871 -3.87 21.56 16.00
N GLU A 872 -4.26 21.82 14.75
CA GLU A 872 -5.67 22.07 14.36
C GLU A 872 -6.63 20.99 14.90
N SER A 873 -6.21 19.71 14.88
CA SER A 873 -7.02 18.61 15.42
C SER A 873 -7.15 18.64 16.94
N GLN A 874 -6.15 19.11 17.68
CA GLN A 874 -6.23 19.30 19.13
C GLN A 874 -7.08 20.53 19.50
N VAL A 875 -6.99 21.62 18.73
CA VAL A 875 -7.85 22.81 18.90
C VAL A 875 -9.32 22.45 18.71
N ASP A 876 -9.63 21.70 17.65
CA ASP A 876 -10.98 21.19 17.35
C ASP A 876 -11.48 20.20 18.42
N LYS A 877 -10.70 19.14 18.72
CA LYS A 877 -11.10 18.09 19.69
C LYS A 877 -11.26 18.59 21.12
N LYS A 878 -10.33 19.42 21.63
CA LYS A 878 -10.41 20.01 22.98
C LYS A 878 -11.22 21.33 23.01
N LYS A 879 -11.84 21.73 21.89
CA LYS A 879 -12.65 22.96 21.72
C LYS A 879 -11.93 24.24 22.20
N LEU A 880 -10.60 24.33 22.03
CA LEU A 880 -9.77 25.32 22.73
C LEU A 880 -10.18 26.78 22.46
N PHE A 881 -10.60 27.10 21.23
CA PHE A 881 -11.09 28.45 20.93
C PHE A 881 -12.36 28.81 21.70
N ALA A 882 -13.34 27.89 21.76
CA ALA A 882 -14.59 28.09 22.50
C ALA A 882 -14.40 28.11 24.04
N LYS A 883 -13.26 27.60 24.55
CA LYS A 883 -12.85 27.76 25.95
C LYS A 883 -12.10 29.07 26.22
N ALA A 884 -11.46 29.66 25.21
CA ALA A 884 -10.66 30.87 25.35
C ALA A 884 -11.46 32.16 25.09
N GLN A 885 -12.28 32.16 24.03
CA GLN A 885 -13.05 33.31 23.56
C GLN A 885 -13.96 33.98 24.62
N PRO A 886 -14.64 33.25 25.54
CA PRO A 886 -15.45 33.88 26.60
C PRO A 886 -14.66 34.72 27.61
N HIS A 887 -13.33 34.74 27.49
CA HIS A 887 -12.42 35.53 28.32
C HIS A 887 -11.61 36.55 27.52
N PHE A 888 -11.86 36.71 26.21
CA PHE A 888 -11.22 37.75 25.39
C PHE A 888 -12.01 39.06 25.45
N VAL A 889 -11.39 40.12 25.96
CA VAL A 889 -12.08 41.39 26.30
C VAL A 889 -11.20 42.61 26.05
N VAL A 890 -11.82 43.74 25.69
CA VAL A 890 -11.17 45.06 25.56
C VAL A 890 -11.32 45.87 26.85
N ARG A 891 -10.22 46.49 27.33
CA ARG A 891 -10.20 47.46 28.45
C ARG A 891 -9.16 48.55 28.20
N GLY A 892 -9.51 49.82 28.33
CA GLY A 892 -8.66 50.95 27.95
C GLY A 892 -8.18 50.89 26.50
N ASN A 893 -9.05 50.44 25.57
CA ASN A 893 -8.71 50.04 24.19
C ASN A 893 -7.72 48.85 24.03
N VAL A 894 -7.15 48.29 25.11
CA VAL A 894 -6.20 47.15 25.05
C VAL A 894 -6.95 45.82 25.11
N CYS A 895 -6.49 44.84 24.33
CA CYS A 895 -7.04 43.48 24.29
C CYS A 895 -6.42 42.57 25.35
N TYR A 896 -7.24 41.76 26.05
CA TYR A 896 -6.82 40.84 27.12
C TYR A 896 -7.42 39.44 26.97
N TYR A 897 -6.70 38.42 27.45
CA TYR A 897 -7.29 37.17 27.96
C TYR A 897 -7.34 37.25 29.49
N LYS A 898 -8.54 37.34 30.07
CA LYS A 898 -8.78 37.53 31.52
C LYS A 898 -8.13 38.80 32.11
N ASP A 899 -6.91 38.67 32.63
CA ASP A 899 -6.04 39.68 33.22
C ASP A 899 -4.80 39.98 32.36
N LYS A 900 -4.54 39.14 31.34
CA LYS A 900 -3.27 39.09 30.59
C LYS A 900 -3.42 39.83 29.27
N PRO A 901 -2.68 40.92 29.02
CA PRO A 901 -2.77 41.63 27.76
C PRO A 901 -2.32 40.73 26.61
N PHE A 902 -2.86 40.96 25.43
CA PHE A 902 -2.32 40.44 24.17
C PHE A 902 -1.03 41.21 23.86
N ASP A 903 0.11 40.73 24.36
CA ASP A 903 1.41 41.39 24.17
C ASP A 903 2.09 40.89 22.89
N ILE A 904 2.68 41.81 22.12
CA ILE A 904 3.59 41.49 21.03
C ILE A 904 4.86 42.32 21.19
N ASN A 905 5.97 41.63 21.45
CA ASN A 905 7.31 42.22 21.61
C ASN A 905 7.36 43.36 22.66
N GLY A 906 6.57 43.27 23.74
CA GLY A 906 6.50 44.27 24.81
C GLY A 906 5.52 45.42 24.57
N ALA A 907 4.62 45.30 23.59
CA ALA A 907 3.57 46.27 23.30
C ALA A 907 2.19 45.59 23.13
N PRO A 908 1.10 46.19 23.67
CA PRO A 908 -0.24 45.60 23.61
C PRO A 908 -0.91 45.71 22.24
N CYS A 909 -1.63 44.67 21.82
CA CYS A 909 -2.67 44.77 20.79
C CYS A 909 -3.86 45.60 21.30
N THR A 910 -4.49 46.35 20.39
CA THR A 910 -5.60 47.26 20.70
C THR A 910 -6.80 47.03 19.79
N ALA A 911 -7.98 47.48 20.19
CA ALA A 911 -9.15 47.58 19.32
C ALA A 911 -9.93 48.86 19.61
N ALA A 912 -10.29 49.60 18.56
CA ALA A 912 -11.01 50.87 18.67
C ALA A 912 -12.54 50.64 18.80
N VAL A 913 -12.97 50.21 19.99
CA VAL A 913 -14.37 50.02 20.40
C VAL A 913 -14.55 50.37 21.88
N ALA A 914 -15.79 50.46 22.36
CA ALA A 914 -16.08 50.70 23.76
C ALA A 914 -15.53 49.60 24.70
N ASP A 915 -15.13 50.01 25.91
CA ASP A 915 -14.62 49.10 26.93
C ASP A 915 -15.65 48.03 27.34
N GLY A 916 -15.15 46.81 27.59
CA GLY A 916 -16.00 45.64 27.82
C GLY A 916 -16.41 44.89 26.55
N ALA A 917 -16.03 45.36 25.35
CA ALA A 917 -16.25 44.65 24.10
C ALA A 917 -15.62 43.23 24.13
N SER A 918 -16.35 42.26 23.56
CA SER A 918 -15.91 40.87 23.41
C SER A 918 -15.08 40.71 22.13
N ILE A 919 -14.00 39.93 22.17
CA ILE A 919 -13.19 39.66 20.97
C ILE A 919 -13.56 38.29 20.41
N ASN A 920 -13.87 38.25 19.11
CA ASN A 920 -14.38 37.08 18.39
C ASN A 920 -13.50 36.78 17.19
#